data_AF-A0A7K4HJX8-F1
#
_entry.id   AF-A0A7K4HJX8-F1
#
_cell.length_a   1.000
_cell.length_b   1.000
_cell.length_c   1.000
_cell.angle_alpha   90.00
_cell.angle_beta   90.00
_cell.angle_gamma   90.00
#
_symmetry.space_group_name_H-M   'P 1'
#
loop_
_entity.id
_entity.type
_entity.pdbx_description
1 polymer ?
#
loop_
_entity_poly.entity_id
_entity_poly.type
_entity_poly.pdbx_seq_one_letter_code
_entity_poly.pdbx_strand_id
1 'polypeptide(L)'
;DATSGVDQVRFSNDGSSWTSWEDPSNPRAWVLASGDGLKTVYYEIRDNVGFTTQDTDTIDLDTTDPTGSIIINDGDAWTTSTSVSLTLTYNDATSGVDQVRFSNDGSSWTSWEDPSSPRAWVLASGDGLKTVYYEIRDSAGLIFQDTDTIGIDTEVPTILNVSSLVDNGVYGTGSIINIIITFSEPVYVTGTPQLTLETGSTDAIIDYVGGNGTITLTFTYTVISGHNSSDLDYFSTNALSGTIKDFVGNDADKSLASPGALGSLGYNKDIIIETTPPEVTNISSSKPDGTYGTGEIINIMVTFSESVYVTGIPQLTLETGSIDAVINYISGSGTDTFTFSYTIASGHTSSDLGYESMNALSLNGGTIRDLAGNDANVTLPTPGSLGSLSDNKDIILKTISPTITDVSSTKPDGTYGAGEIINITINFSESVFVTGTPQLTLETGAVDAVVDYTSGNGTSTLTFTYTVTSGHTSSDLDYESVNALSLNGGSIKDSVGNDAVLTLPTPGIAGSLGSNKDLIIDATDPAITSVSSTKTDGIYTVGETIDITISFSESVDVTGTPQLTLETGVVDAVVDYTSGSGTTILTFTYIVASGHTSPDLDYISTSALDLNSGTIKDAGGNNANLTLPTPGAAGSLGSNKNIILETISPTITDVSSTKPDGTYGDGETINIIIIFSESVYVTGTPRLTLETGSADAIIGYTSGSGTDTLIFTYIVASGDNSEDLDYESVNALSLNGGSIKDSVGNDAVLILPAPGTAGSLSFNKNLIIETAVEPDGLDFTTWIYVIGTSSFIVLSAIIGMVVSKRRAKKKLV
;
A
#
# COMPACT_ATOMS: atom_id res chain seq x y z
N ASP A 1 103.35 31.25 129.34
CA ASP A 1 103.63 31.11 130.77
C ASP A 1 103.69 32.51 131.40
N ALA A 2 103.01 32.72 132.54
CA ALA A 2 102.95 34.00 133.23
C ALA A 2 104.21 34.31 134.07
N THR A 3 105.07 33.33 134.32
CA THR A 3 106.27 33.50 135.16
C THR A 3 107.56 33.63 134.37
N SER A 4 107.81 32.77 133.37
CA SER A 4 109.00 32.87 132.51
C SER A 4 108.74 33.53 131.17
N GLY A 5 107.49 33.57 130.67
CA GLY A 5 107.17 34.04 129.32
C GLY A 5 107.28 32.93 128.27
N VAL A 6 106.82 33.18 127.04
CA VAL A 6 106.99 32.25 125.91
C VAL A 6 108.22 32.67 125.12
N ASP A 7 109.08 31.71 124.80
CA ASP A 7 110.31 31.91 124.03
C ASP A 7 110.02 31.67 122.54
N GLN A 8 109.80 30.40 122.17
CA GLN A 8 109.72 29.98 120.78
C GLN A 8 108.64 28.91 120.58
N VAL A 9 108.17 28.77 119.35
CA VAL A 9 107.21 27.76 118.90
C VAL A 9 107.78 26.93 117.75
N ARG A 10 107.22 25.76 117.49
CA ARG A 10 107.48 24.97 116.28
C ARG A 10 106.27 24.13 115.92
N PHE A 11 106.20 23.68 114.67
CA PHE A 11 105.03 23.02 114.11
C PHE A 11 105.42 21.72 113.40
N SER A 12 104.47 20.79 113.31
CA SER A 12 104.67 19.49 112.66
C SER A 12 103.37 18.96 112.05
N ASN A 13 103.47 18.18 110.98
CA ASN A 13 102.35 17.46 110.37
C ASN A 13 102.16 16.04 110.95
N ASP A 14 103.14 15.52 111.71
CA ASP A 14 103.14 14.13 112.18
C ASP A 14 103.44 14.01 113.69
N GLY A 15 103.68 15.14 114.37
CA GLY A 15 104.00 15.21 115.80
C GLY A 15 105.43 14.77 116.15
N SER A 16 106.26 14.44 115.17
CA SER A 16 107.61 13.88 115.36
C SER A 16 108.69 14.63 114.57
N SER A 17 108.36 15.09 113.36
CA SER A 17 109.19 15.88 112.46
C SER A 17 108.82 17.35 112.60
N TRP A 18 109.61 18.09 113.36
CA TRP A 18 109.32 19.47 113.73
C TRP A 18 110.13 20.48 112.92
N THR A 19 109.55 21.65 112.66
CA THR A 19 110.34 22.80 112.22
C THR A 19 111.37 23.20 113.27
N SER A 20 112.34 24.02 112.86
CA SER A 20 113.16 24.76 113.82
C SER A 20 112.26 25.62 114.72
N TRP A 21 112.69 25.80 115.96
CA TRP A 21 112.09 26.76 116.88
C TRP A 21 112.13 28.17 116.29
N GLU A 22 111.01 28.87 116.36
CA GLU A 22 110.82 30.22 115.81
C GLU A 22 109.99 31.10 116.75
N ASP A 23 110.03 32.42 116.58
CA ASP A 23 109.30 33.35 117.44
C ASP A 23 107.77 33.21 117.20
N PRO A 24 106.93 33.24 118.26
CA PRO A 24 105.49 33.08 118.13
C PRO A 24 104.85 34.18 117.25
N SER A 25 104.09 33.79 116.22
CA SER A 25 103.32 34.70 115.36
C SER A 25 101.88 34.21 115.19
N ASN A 26 100.94 35.14 115.03
CA ASN A 26 99.53 34.85 114.80
C ASN A 26 98.92 35.82 113.77
N PRO A 27 98.40 35.36 112.62
CA PRO A 27 98.37 33.97 112.16
C PRO A 27 99.72 33.50 111.61
N ARG A 28 99.90 32.17 111.53
CA ARG A 28 101.03 31.53 110.87
C ARG A 28 100.56 30.59 109.77
N ALA A 29 101.11 30.75 108.57
CA ALA A 29 100.83 29.85 107.45
C ALA A 29 101.46 28.48 107.66
N TRP A 30 100.75 27.42 107.27
CA TRP A 30 101.24 26.05 107.35
C TRP A 30 100.80 25.24 106.13
N VAL A 31 101.70 24.37 105.66
CA VAL A 31 101.44 23.47 104.53
C VAL A 31 101.20 22.07 105.09
N LEU A 32 100.02 21.52 104.83
CA LEU A 32 99.65 20.17 105.23
C LEU A 32 100.46 19.13 104.46
N ALA A 33 100.56 17.92 105.00
CA ALA A 33 101.13 16.79 104.27
C ALA A 33 100.28 16.46 103.03
N SER A 34 100.95 16.12 101.92
CA SER A 34 100.29 15.79 100.64
C SER A 34 99.40 14.55 100.73
N GLY A 35 98.42 14.47 99.83
CA GLY A 35 97.44 13.38 99.73
C GLY A 35 96.20 13.66 100.58
N ASP A 36 95.07 13.06 100.23
CA ASP A 36 93.79 13.37 100.86
C ASP A 36 93.59 12.71 102.25
N GLY A 37 92.53 13.08 102.95
CA GLY A 37 92.11 12.58 104.26
C GLY A 37 92.55 13.45 105.45
N LEU A 38 92.18 13.02 106.67
CA LEU A 38 92.40 13.75 107.91
C LEU A 38 93.88 14.12 108.13
N LYS A 39 94.14 15.42 108.23
CA LYS A 39 95.44 16.00 108.56
C LYS A 39 95.42 16.53 109.97
N THR A 40 96.48 16.25 110.72
CA THR A 40 96.68 16.79 112.07
C THR A 40 97.85 17.77 112.04
N VAL A 41 97.63 18.99 112.52
CA VAL A 41 98.70 19.96 112.74
C VAL A 41 99.04 19.97 114.21
N TYR A 42 100.30 19.68 114.50
CA TYR A 42 100.85 19.72 115.85
C TYR A 42 101.59 21.04 116.07
N TYR A 43 101.41 21.63 117.25
CA TYR A 43 101.99 22.88 117.68
C TYR A 43 102.70 22.66 119.01
N GLU A 44 103.97 23.02 119.12
CA GLU A 44 104.71 22.94 120.37
C GLU A 44 105.27 24.31 120.75
N ILE A 45 105.11 24.68 122.02
CA ILE A 45 105.58 25.93 122.60
C ILE A 45 106.67 25.64 123.60
N ARG A 46 107.74 26.44 123.62
CA ARG A 46 108.76 26.44 124.67
C ARG A 46 108.73 27.75 125.46
N ASP A 47 108.88 27.65 126.77
CA ASP A 47 109.04 28.81 127.65
C ASP A 47 110.51 29.29 127.71
N ASN A 48 110.76 30.44 128.37
CA ASN A 48 112.12 31.02 128.45
C ASN A 48 113.11 30.21 129.32
N VAL A 49 112.65 29.16 130.02
CA VAL A 49 113.49 28.27 130.82
C VAL A 49 113.63 26.87 130.21
N GLY A 50 113.01 26.62 129.06
CA GLY A 50 113.21 25.46 128.22
C GLY A 50 112.14 24.36 128.34
N PHE A 51 111.07 24.54 129.11
CA PHE A 51 109.97 23.56 129.16
C PHE A 51 109.07 23.67 127.93
N THR A 52 108.61 22.53 127.41
CA THR A 52 107.74 22.48 126.23
C THR A 52 106.36 21.88 126.52
N THR A 53 105.35 22.36 125.80
CA THR A 53 103.98 21.81 125.78
C THR A 53 103.48 21.74 124.34
N GLN A 54 102.76 20.68 124.01
CA GLN A 54 102.17 20.44 122.69
C GLN A 54 100.66 20.61 122.69
N ASP A 55 100.11 21.09 121.58
CA ASP A 55 98.69 21.11 121.25
C ASP A 55 98.47 20.68 119.78
N THR A 56 97.25 20.37 119.39
CA THR A 56 96.93 19.88 118.04
C THR A 56 95.58 20.35 117.54
N ASP A 57 95.44 20.48 116.23
CA ASP A 57 94.15 20.63 115.54
C ASP A 57 94.09 19.73 114.28
N THR A 58 92.89 19.42 113.80
CA THR A 58 92.69 18.52 112.64
C THR A 58 91.81 19.12 111.55
N ILE A 59 92.10 18.80 110.30
CA ILE A 59 91.31 19.18 109.12
C ILE A 59 91.37 18.07 108.06
N ASP A 60 90.26 17.73 107.43
CA ASP A 60 90.28 16.84 106.26
C ASP A 60 90.79 17.62 105.03
N LEU A 61 91.89 17.16 104.45
CA LEU A 61 92.36 17.67 103.16
C LEU A 61 91.69 16.85 102.07
N ASP A 62 90.97 17.51 101.18
CA ASP A 62 90.45 16.91 99.96
C ASP A 62 90.91 17.73 98.77
N THR A 63 91.45 17.05 97.76
CA THR A 63 91.96 17.66 96.53
C THR A 63 91.39 16.99 95.28
N THR A 64 90.45 16.05 95.44
CA THR A 64 89.85 15.30 94.34
C THR A 64 88.43 15.82 94.08
N ASP A 65 88.17 16.30 92.85
CA ASP A 65 86.81 16.76 92.50
C ASP A 65 85.78 15.62 92.67
N PRO A 66 84.52 15.94 93.03
CA PRO A 66 83.43 14.97 93.02
C PRO A 66 83.21 14.38 91.62
N THR A 67 82.49 13.26 91.52
CA THR A 67 82.10 12.64 90.24
C THR A 67 80.60 12.44 90.16
N GLY A 68 80.04 12.46 88.95
CA GLY A 68 78.62 12.21 88.74
C GLY A 68 78.21 12.30 87.28
N SER A 69 76.91 12.19 87.04
CA SER A 69 76.32 12.29 85.71
C SER A 69 74.89 12.80 85.75
N ILE A 70 74.44 13.36 84.64
CA ILE A 70 73.03 13.75 84.41
C ILE A 70 72.47 13.04 83.18
N ILE A 71 71.24 12.54 83.26
CA ILE A 71 70.48 11.98 82.13
C ILE A 71 69.07 12.59 82.16
N ILE A 72 68.64 13.20 81.06
CA ILE A 72 67.30 13.79 80.89
C ILE A 72 66.34 12.72 80.35
N ASN A 73 65.18 12.55 80.98
CA ASN A 73 64.12 11.59 80.59
C ASN A 73 64.67 10.20 80.23
N ASP A 74 65.57 9.66 81.05
CA ASP A 74 66.20 8.35 80.83
C ASP A 74 66.92 8.18 79.47
N GLY A 75 67.33 9.29 78.84
CA GLY A 75 68.13 9.33 77.62
C GLY A 75 67.32 9.55 76.33
N ASP A 76 66.06 9.96 76.45
CA ASP A 76 65.23 10.32 75.29
C ASP A 76 65.89 11.42 74.46
N ALA A 77 65.96 11.22 73.14
CA ALA A 77 66.53 12.21 72.22
C ALA A 77 65.62 13.43 72.03
N TRP A 78 64.31 13.27 72.22
CA TRP A 78 63.30 14.30 72.04
C TRP A 78 62.19 14.19 73.09
N THR A 79 61.55 15.32 73.42
CA THR A 79 60.38 15.41 74.31
C THR A 79 59.37 16.42 73.78
N THR A 80 58.09 16.18 74.05
CA THR A 80 57.00 17.12 73.77
C THR A 80 56.70 18.06 74.93
N SER A 81 57.44 17.93 76.03
CA SER A 81 57.21 18.66 77.27
C SER A 81 58.48 19.37 77.72
N THR A 82 58.34 20.66 78.08
CA THR A 82 59.41 21.41 78.76
C THR A 82 59.66 20.92 80.18
N SER A 83 58.74 20.14 80.76
CA SER A 83 58.95 19.47 82.04
C SER A 83 59.56 18.10 81.82
N VAL A 84 60.75 17.88 82.36
CA VAL A 84 61.55 16.66 82.23
C VAL A 84 62.01 16.14 83.59
N SER A 85 62.42 14.88 83.63
CA SER A 85 63.02 14.22 84.79
C SER A 85 64.53 14.12 84.58
N LEU A 86 65.33 14.54 85.57
CA LEU A 86 66.78 14.41 85.56
C LEU A 86 67.17 13.23 86.46
N THR A 87 67.76 12.20 85.88
CA THR A 87 68.35 11.07 86.60
C THR A 87 69.81 11.39 86.86
N LEU A 88 70.17 11.51 88.14
CA LEU A 88 71.49 11.99 88.59
C LEU A 88 72.29 10.88 89.27
N THR A 89 73.61 10.90 89.07
CA THR A 89 74.59 10.22 89.92
C THR A 89 75.53 11.24 90.53
N TYR A 90 75.96 11.00 91.78
CA TYR A 90 76.88 11.86 92.51
C TYR A 90 77.65 11.02 93.54
N ASN A 91 78.96 11.17 93.55
CA ASN A 91 79.85 10.44 94.44
C ASN A 91 81.11 11.26 94.69
N ASP A 92 81.44 11.42 95.97
CA ASP A 92 82.78 11.77 96.41
C ASP A 92 83.16 10.84 97.57
N ALA A 93 84.38 10.30 97.54
CA ALA A 93 84.81 9.26 98.45
C ALA A 93 85.57 9.81 99.68
N THR A 94 86.03 11.06 99.63
CA THR A 94 86.93 11.63 100.64
C THR A 94 86.16 12.54 101.59
N SER A 95 85.63 13.66 101.10
CA SER A 95 84.87 14.63 101.91
C SER A 95 83.36 14.47 101.79
N GLY A 96 82.91 13.64 100.85
CA GLY A 96 81.50 13.41 100.56
C GLY A 96 80.87 14.56 99.78
N VAL A 97 79.73 14.29 99.15
CA VAL A 97 78.98 15.30 98.39
C VAL A 97 78.22 16.21 99.35
N ASP A 98 78.41 17.52 99.21
CA ASP A 98 77.72 18.55 100.01
C ASP A 98 76.43 18.99 99.31
N GLN A 99 76.53 19.64 98.15
CA GLN A 99 75.38 20.23 97.45
C GLN A 99 75.50 20.11 95.93
N VAL A 100 74.39 20.25 95.23
CA VAL A 100 74.29 20.30 93.77
C VAL A 100 73.57 21.55 93.29
N ARG A 101 73.76 21.93 92.03
CA ARG A 101 72.96 22.98 91.37
C ARG A 101 72.83 22.72 89.88
N PHE A 102 71.85 23.38 89.26
CA PHE A 102 71.46 23.13 87.86
C PHE A 102 71.34 24.43 87.08
N SER A 103 71.52 24.36 85.76
CA SER A 103 71.34 25.48 84.85
C SER A 103 70.84 25.04 83.48
N ASN A 104 70.04 25.89 82.81
CA ASN A 104 69.64 25.70 81.42
C ASN A 104 70.60 26.38 80.42
N ASP A 105 71.51 27.23 80.89
CA ASP A 105 72.37 28.06 80.04
C ASP A 105 73.86 28.01 80.43
N GLY A 106 74.21 27.28 81.49
CA GLY A 106 75.56 27.15 82.02
C GLY A 106 76.09 28.40 82.75
N SER A 107 75.25 29.41 82.96
CA SER A 107 75.66 30.71 83.55
C SER A 107 74.71 31.20 84.65
N SER A 108 73.42 30.97 84.50
CA SER A 108 72.35 31.24 85.46
C SER A 108 72.04 29.95 86.22
N TRP A 109 72.52 29.85 87.45
CA TRP A 109 72.43 28.64 88.26
C TRP A 109 71.35 28.74 89.34
N THR A 110 70.74 27.61 89.69
CA THR A 110 69.95 27.52 90.93
C THR A 110 70.82 27.78 92.15
N SER A 111 70.19 28.06 93.30
CA SER A 111 70.89 27.93 94.58
C SER A 111 71.39 26.50 94.74
N TRP A 112 72.51 26.34 95.43
CA TRP A 112 72.99 25.03 95.86
C TRP A 112 71.95 24.35 96.77
N GLU A 113 71.69 23.07 96.53
CA GLU A 113 70.69 22.25 97.22
C GLU A 113 71.20 20.83 97.49
N ASP A 114 70.56 20.11 98.41
CA ASP A 114 70.94 18.72 98.70
C ASP A 114 70.67 17.81 97.48
N PRO A 115 71.55 16.86 97.18
CA PRO A 115 71.40 16.02 95.99
C PRO A 115 70.23 15.03 96.11
N SER A 116 69.34 15.03 95.10
CA SER A 116 68.17 14.14 95.00
C SER A 116 67.98 13.60 93.58
N SER A 117 67.69 12.31 93.41
CA SER A 117 67.49 11.65 92.11
C SER A 117 66.28 10.69 92.13
N PRO A 118 65.34 10.75 91.17
CA PRO A 118 65.29 11.71 90.06
C PRO A 118 64.85 13.11 90.52
N ARG A 119 65.15 14.12 89.70
CA ARG A 119 64.81 15.52 89.95
C ARG A 119 63.97 16.09 88.83
N ALA A 120 62.81 16.65 89.17
CA ALA A 120 61.99 17.36 88.19
C ALA A 120 62.68 18.66 87.73
N TRP A 121 62.65 18.92 86.42
CA TRP A 121 63.27 20.09 85.84
C TRP A 121 62.43 20.70 84.72
N VAL A 122 62.52 22.02 84.58
CA VAL A 122 61.87 22.76 83.52
C VAL A 122 62.94 23.33 82.59
N LEU A 123 62.91 22.87 81.35
CA LEU A 123 63.79 23.33 80.28
C LEU A 123 63.45 24.76 79.86
N ALA A 124 64.39 25.42 79.17
CA ALA A 124 64.12 26.71 78.56
C ALA A 124 62.99 26.59 77.51
N SER A 125 62.12 27.61 77.44
CA SER A 125 60.96 27.63 76.54
C SER A 125 61.34 27.62 75.05
N GLY A 126 60.39 27.19 74.22
CA GLY A 126 60.52 27.12 72.76
C GLY A 126 61.16 25.82 72.29
N ASP A 127 61.01 25.50 71.02
CA ASP A 127 61.45 24.24 70.45
C ASP A 127 62.96 24.22 70.14
N GLY A 128 63.47 23.06 69.75
CA GLY A 128 64.87 22.79 69.44
C GLY A 128 65.65 22.19 70.61
N LEU A 129 66.94 21.97 70.37
CA LEU A 129 67.85 21.31 71.32
C LEU A 129 68.03 22.14 72.60
N LYS A 130 67.82 21.50 73.76
CA LYS A 130 68.05 22.07 75.09
C LYS A 130 69.18 21.33 75.80
N THR A 131 69.94 22.05 76.61
CA THR A 131 71.03 21.52 77.43
C THR A 131 70.73 21.79 78.90
N VAL A 132 70.93 20.79 79.76
CA VAL A 132 70.90 20.97 81.22
C VAL A 132 72.30 20.75 81.75
N TYR A 133 72.81 21.73 82.48
CA TYR A 133 74.08 21.69 83.18
C TYR A 133 73.84 21.31 84.63
N TYR A 134 74.71 20.46 85.16
CA TYR A 134 74.64 19.90 86.50
C TYR A 134 76.00 20.07 87.18
N GLU A 135 76.03 20.75 88.31
CA GLU A 135 77.24 20.87 89.14
C GLU A 135 77.08 20.19 90.49
N ILE A 136 78.16 19.60 90.96
CA ILE A 136 78.30 18.92 92.25
C ILE A 136 79.41 19.63 93.02
N ARG A 137 79.16 19.99 94.28
CA ARG A 137 80.16 20.48 95.21
C ARG A 137 80.34 19.50 96.36
N ASP A 138 81.58 19.21 96.71
CA ASP A 138 81.93 18.40 97.87
C ASP A 138 82.04 19.23 99.17
N SER A 139 82.36 18.61 100.31
CA SER A 139 82.49 19.32 101.59
C SER A 139 83.79 20.14 101.70
N ALA A 140 84.74 19.97 100.79
CA ALA A 140 85.97 20.78 100.70
C ALA A 140 85.84 21.99 99.75
N GLY A 141 84.74 22.08 99.00
CA GLY A 141 84.42 23.15 98.08
C GLY A 141 84.88 22.93 96.63
N LEU A 142 85.34 21.72 96.26
CA LEU A 142 85.66 21.35 94.89
C LEU A 142 84.40 21.11 94.08
N ILE A 143 84.44 21.41 92.77
CA ILE A 143 83.26 21.41 91.91
C ILE A 143 83.49 20.57 90.65
N PHE A 144 82.56 19.66 90.37
CA PHE A 144 82.47 18.92 89.12
C PHE A 144 81.23 19.35 88.33
N GLN A 145 81.33 19.38 87.00
CA GLN A 145 80.23 19.73 86.10
C GLN A 145 80.01 18.64 85.04
N ASP A 146 78.76 18.29 84.80
CA ASP A 146 78.32 17.47 83.67
C ASP A 146 77.11 18.10 82.96
N THR A 147 76.79 17.61 81.76
CA THR A 147 75.66 18.11 80.95
C THR A 147 74.97 17.00 80.19
N ASP A 148 73.68 17.16 79.93
CA ASP A 148 72.94 16.34 78.96
C ASP A 148 72.02 17.21 78.09
N THR A 149 71.62 16.69 76.92
CA THR A 149 70.80 17.41 75.95
C THR A 149 69.57 16.64 75.49
N ILE A 150 68.47 17.35 75.25
CA ILE A 150 67.25 16.79 74.67
C ILE A 150 66.63 17.77 73.66
N GLY A 151 66.11 17.28 72.54
CA GLY A 151 65.33 18.09 71.62
C GLY A 151 63.92 18.35 72.17
N ILE A 152 63.42 19.58 72.09
CA ILE A 152 62.01 19.89 72.34
C ILE A 152 61.31 20.11 71.01
N ASP A 153 60.16 19.46 70.85
CA ASP A 153 59.23 19.74 69.76
C ASP A 153 57.81 19.77 70.34
N THR A 154 57.23 20.98 70.40
CA THR A 154 55.88 21.20 70.92
C THR A 154 54.90 21.63 69.84
N GLU A 155 55.38 21.85 68.61
CA GLU A 155 54.53 22.11 67.46
C GLU A 155 53.76 20.84 67.08
N VAL A 156 52.46 21.00 66.85
CA VAL A 156 51.61 19.90 66.39
C VAL A 156 51.48 19.98 64.87
N PRO A 157 51.49 18.84 64.14
CA PRO A 157 51.21 18.85 62.72
C PRO A 157 49.80 19.38 62.45
N THR A 158 49.66 20.35 61.57
CA THR A 158 48.36 20.94 61.18
C THR A 158 48.06 20.64 59.71
N ILE A 159 46.79 20.51 59.34
CA ILE A 159 46.39 20.32 57.94
C ILE A 159 46.44 21.66 57.21
N LEU A 160 47.18 21.71 56.11
CA LEU A 160 47.31 22.88 55.26
C LEU A 160 46.36 22.85 54.07
N ASN A 161 46.13 21.66 53.49
CA ASN A 161 45.40 21.54 52.23
C ASN A 161 44.84 20.13 52.00
N VAL A 162 43.66 20.04 51.40
CA VAL A 162 43.10 18.79 50.88
C VAL A 162 42.87 18.91 49.37
N SER A 163 43.40 18.00 48.58
CA SER A 163 43.25 18.02 47.11
C SER A 163 43.13 16.61 46.56
N SER A 164 43.13 16.47 45.23
CA SER A 164 43.08 15.19 44.53
C SER A 164 44.00 15.18 43.31
N LEU A 165 44.48 14.00 42.93
CA LEU A 165 45.26 13.80 41.71
C LEU A 165 44.40 13.73 40.45
N VAL A 166 43.09 13.50 40.59
CA VAL A 166 42.20 13.48 39.43
C VAL A 166 41.93 14.91 38.94
N ASP A 167 41.66 15.03 37.66
CA ASP A 167 41.25 16.29 37.04
C ASP A 167 39.84 16.70 37.51
N ASN A 168 39.44 17.94 37.21
CA ASN A 168 38.06 18.34 37.41
C ASN A 168 37.17 17.61 36.37
N GLY A 169 35.99 17.17 36.78
CA GLY A 169 35.09 16.43 35.90
C GLY A 169 34.04 15.60 36.63
N VAL A 170 33.26 14.86 35.82
CA VAL A 170 32.21 13.96 36.29
C VAL A 170 32.74 12.53 36.32
N TYR A 171 32.53 11.84 37.43
CA TYR A 171 33.04 10.49 37.67
C TYR A 171 31.91 9.54 38.04
N GLY A 172 31.75 8.49 37.23
CA GLY A 172 30.78 7.43 37.47
C GLY A 172 31.31 6.23 38.25
N THR A 173 30.46 5.22 38.40
CA THR A 173 30.76 4.00 39.17
C THR A 173 32.05 3.33 38.69
N GLY A 174 32.91 2.94 39.62
CA GLY A 174 34.20 2.30 39.36
C GLY A 174 35.37 3.27 39.16
N SER A 175 35.11 4.57 39.06
CA SER A 175 36.17 5.59 39.05
C SER A 175 36.97 5.58 40.35
N ILE A 176 38.29 5.77 40.26
CA ILE A 176 39.20 5.82 41.41
C ILE A 176 39.65 7.27 41.62
N ILE A 177 39.36 7.82 42.79
CA ILE A 177 39.67 9.20 43.18
C ILE A 177 40.61 9.17 44.38
N ASN A 178 41.82 9.68 44.20
CA ASN A 178 42.82 9.71 45.26
C ASN A 178 42.81 11.06 45.98
N ILE A 179 42.46 11.07 47.26
CA ILE A 179 42.41 12.27 48.10
C ILE A 179 43.74 12.43 48.82
N ILE A 180 44.33 13.62 48.73
CA ILE A 180 45.62 13.96 49.34
C ILE A 180 45.38 15.01 50.43
N ILE A 181 45.74 14.67 51.67
CA ILE A 181 45.79 15.60 52.79
C ILE A 181 47.24 16.02 53.00
N THR A 182 47.52 17.32 52.98
CA THR A 182 48.86 17.90 53.19
C THR A 182 48.94 18.52 54.59
N PHE A 183 49.94 18.12 55.35
CA PHE A 183 50.25 18.60 56.70
C PHE A 183 51.39 19.63 56.69
N SER A 184 51.54 20.38 57.79
CA SER A 184 52.62 21.37 57.98
C SER A 184 54.01 20.74 58.08
N GLU A 185 54.08 19.45 58.42
CA GLU A 185 55.31 18.69 58.63
C GLU A 185 55.08 17.18 58.43
N PRO A 186 56.14 16.35 58.41
CA PRO A 186 55.99 14.91 58.21
C PRO A 186 55.21 14.22 59.33
N VAL A 187 54.18 13.45 58.96
CA VAL A 187 53.35 12.70 59.89
C VAL A 187 53.54 11.20 59.79
N TYR A 188 53.37 10.51 60.91
CA TYR A 188 53.48 9.08 61.09
C TYR A 188 52.13 8.54 61.56
N VAL A 189 51.67 7.48 60.91
CA VAL A 189 50.36 6.88 61.16
C VAL A 189 50.52 5.54 61.86
N THR A 190 49.70 5.32 62.88
CA THR A 190 49.55 4.00 63.52
C THR A 190 48.10 3.54 63.38
N GLY A 191 47.88 2.33 62.86
CA GLY A 191 46.55 1.83 62.50
C GLY A 191 46.12 2.24 61.09
N THR A 192 44.82 2.33 60.85
CA THR A 192 44.21 2.68 59.56
C THR A 192 43.39 3.96 59.68
N PRO A 193 44.00 5.15 59.51
CA PRO A 193 43.24 6.39 59.41
C PRO A 193 42.18 6.31 58.32
N GLN A 194 41.05 6.98 58.54
CA GLN A 194 39.94 7.02 57.59
C GLN A 194 39.48 8.47 57.40
N LEU A 195 39.04 8.79 56.18
CA LEU A 195 38.41 10.05 55.84
C LEU A 195 36.96 9.77 55.42
N THR A 196 36.00 10.53 55.96
CA THR A 196 34.60 10.44 55.53
C THR A 196 34.29 11.51 54.47
N LEU A 197 33.91 11.09 53.27
CA LEU A 197 33.48 11.94 52.16
C LEU A 197 31.96 12.12 52.13
N GLU A 198 31.50 13.33 51.78
CA GLU A 198 30.10 13.63 51.50
C GLU A 198 29.77 13.19 50.07
N THR A 199 29.07 12.06 49.96
CA THR A 199 28.75 11.39 48.70
C THR A 199 27.25 11.26 48.46
N GLY A 200 26.44 12.11 49.12
CA GLY A 200 25.00 12.23 48.91
C GLY A 200 24.20 11.66 50.08
N SER A 201 23.25 10.76 49.79
CA SER A 201 22.40 10.20 50.86
C SER A 201 23.16 9.27 51.83
N THR A 202 24.33 8.79 51.42
CA THR A 202 25.25 7.99 52.22
C THR A 202 26.67 8.50 52.03
N ASP A 203 27.37 8.73 53.13
CA ASP A 203 28.76 9.16 53.14
C ASP A 203 29.73 8.00 52.92
N ALA A 204 30.79 8.23 52.14
CA ALA A 204 31.82 7.24 51.88
C ALA A 204 32.92 7.34 52.94
N ILE A 205 33.17 6.26 53.69
CA ILE A 205 34.36 6.14 54.53
C ILE A 205 35.48 5.54 53.67
N ILE A 206 36.55 6.29 53.48
CA ILE A 206 37.68 5.89 52.63
C ILE A 206 38.94 5.66 53.45
N ASP A 207 39.70 4.64 53.06
CA ASP A 207 40.86 4.19 53.80
C ASP A 207 42.14 4.89 53.33
N TYR A 208 43.04 5.12 54.28
CA TYR A 208 44.42 5.52 54.03
C TYR A 208 45.16 4.44 53.21
N VAL A 209 45.89 4.86 52.17
CA VAL A 209 46.65 3.96 51.28
C VAL A 209 48.16 4.24 51.25
N GLY A 210 48.63 5.40 51.70
CA GLY A 210 50.05 5.72 51.66
C GLY A 210 50.42 7.14 52.09
N GLY A 211 51.71 7.39 52.37
CA GLY A 211 52.22 8.70 52.79
C GLY A 211 52.87 8.77 54.18
N ASN A 212 52.98 7.65 54.89
CA ASN A 212 53.64 7.59 56.21
C ASN A 212 55.08 8.12 56.19
N GLY A 213 55.41 8.99 57.15
CA GLY A 213 56.72 9.67 57.25
C GLY A 213 56.89 10.81 56.27
N THR A 214 55.81 11.31 55.65
CA THR A 214 55.82 12.43 54.71
C THR A 214 54.82 13.49 55.12
N ILE A 215 54.87 14.67 54.48
CA ILE A 215 53.91 15.76 54.71
C ILE A 215 52.53 15.48 54.07
N THR A 216 52.35 14.37 53.36
CA THR A 216 51.10 14.06 52.66
C THR A 216 50.58 12.69 53.03
N LEU A 217 49.30 12.57 53.33
CA LEU A 217 48.61 11.27 53.41
C LEU A 217 47.65 11.14 52.23
N THR A 218 47.65 9.96 51.59
CA THR A 218 46.78 9.63 50.46
C THR A 218 45.72 8.63 50.90
N PHE A 219 44.48 8.90 50.49
CA PHE A 219 43.30 8.05 50.66
C PHE A 219 42.73 7.73 49.29
N THR A 220 42.10 6.57 49.14
CA THR A 220 41.51 6.17 47.85
C THR A 220 40.01 5.95 47.98
N TYR A 221 39.25 6.71 47.21
CA TYR A 221 37.82 6.53 47.01
C TYR A 221 37.58 5.78 45.70
N THR A 222 36.90 4.63 45.75
CA THR A 222 36.32 4.01 44.55
C THR A 222 34.85 4.37 44.51
N VAL A 223 34.42 5.05 43.45
CA VAL A 223 33.01 5.44 43.29
C VAL A 223 32.15 4.19 43.19
N ILE A 224 31.11 4.11 44.01
CA ILE A 224 30.14 3.00 44.02
C ILE A 224 28.75 3.51 43.66
N SER A 225 27.90 2.63 43.13
CA SER A 225 26.53 2.97 42.74
C SER A 225 25.72 3.53 43.91
N GLY A 226 24.97 4.60 43.65
CA GLY A 226 24.12 5.30 44.64
C GLY A 226 24.80 6.49 45.31
N HIS A 227 26.11 6.66 45.13
CA HIS A 227 26.82 7.87 45.55
C HIS A 227 26.63 8.96 44.50
N ASN A 228 26.20 10.14 44.92
CA ASN A 228 26.01 11.29 44.05
C ASN A 228 26.40 12.56 44.80
N SER A 229 27.28 13.36 44.22
CA SER A 229 27.73 14.62 44.81
C SER A 229 27.97 15.63 43.70
N SER A 230 27.35 16.81 43.82
CA SER A 230 27.55 17.91 42.88
C SER A 230 28.92 18.59 43.03
N ASP A 231 29.60 18.36 44.15
CA ASP A 231 30.96 18.80 44.43
C ASP A 231 31.51 17.96 45.59
N LEU A 232 32.40 17.01 45.28
CA LEU A 232 32.91 16.06 46.25
C LEU A 232 33.80 16.77 47.28
N ASP A 233 33.37 16.76 48.54
CA ASP A 233 34.16 17.20 49.68
C ASP A 233 34.09 16.17 50.82
N TYR A 234 34.79 16.43 51.92
CA TYR A 234 34.64 15.66 53.14
C TYR A 234 33.41 16.09 53.95
N PHE A 235 32.83 15.16 54.70
CA PHE A 235 31.56 15.32 55.41
C PHE A 235 31.55 16.49 56.41
N SER A 236 32.67 16.73 57.09
CA SER A 236 32.77 17.82 58.09
C SER A 236 34.23 18.17 58.39
N THR A 237 34.44 19.24 59.16
CA THR A 237 35.76 19.65 59.66
C THR A 237 36.44 18.58 60.53
N ASN A 238 35.72 17.56 61.00
CA ASN A 238 36.24 16.47 61.83
C ASN A 238 36.22 15.10 61.09
N ALA A 239 36.08 15.11 59.77
CA ALA A 239 35.93 13.88 58.98
C ALA A 239 37.19 12.99 58.94
N LEU A 240 38.37 13.52 59.33
CA LEU A 240 39.60 12.75 59.43
C LEU A 240 39.73 12.07 60.79
N SER A 241 39.84 10.75 60.78
CA SER A 241 39.96 9.91 61.98
C SER A 241 41.26 9.09 62.00
N GLY A 242 41.53 8.43 63.12
CA GLY A 242 42.75 7.65 63.35
C GLY A 242 43.83 8.38 64.16
N THR A 243 44.94 7.69 64.39
CA THR A 243 46.10 8.18 65.14
C THR A 243 47.19 8.62 64.17
N ILE A 244 47.39 9.93 64.11
CA ILE A 244 48.34 10.61 63.23
C ILE A 244 49.20 11.49 64.13
N LYS A 245 50.51 11.26 64.13
CA LYS A 245 51.46 11.95 65.00
C LYS A 245 52.66 12.48 64.21
N ASP A 246 53.45 13.37 64.78
CA ASP A 246 54.79 13.67 64.26
C ASP A 246 55.81 12.57 64.66
N PHE A 247 57.10 12.84 64.46
CA PHE A 247 58.17 11.92 64.85
C PHE A 247 58.39 11.85 66.38
N VAL A 248 58.05 12.90 67.12
CA VAL A 248 58.31 13.04 68.57
C VAL A 248 57.12 12.56 69.41
N GLY A 249 55.95 12.35 68.78
CA GLY A 249 54.74 11.78 69.36
C GLY A 249 53.59 12.77 69.57
N ASN A 250 53.70 14.03 69.13
CA ASN A 250 52.62 15.01 69.17
C ASN A 250 51.46 14.57 68.29
N ASP A 251 50.22 14.65 68.79
CA ASP A 251 49.02 14.34 68.01
C ASP A 251 48.75 15.46 66.99
N ALA A 252 48.56 15.11 65.72
CA ALA A 252 48.23 16.07 64.67
C ALA A 252 46.86 16.73 64.94
N ASP A 253 46.75 18.03 64.66
CA ASP A 253 45.48 18.71 64.55
C ASP A 253 44.78 18.25 63.26
N LYS A 254 43.76 17.42 63.43
CA LYS A 254 42.96 16.84 62.35
C LYS A 254 41.80 17.74 61.90
N SER A 255 41.77 18.99 62.36
CA SER A 255 40.78 19.97 61.94
C SER A 255 40.95 20.29 60.46
N LEU A 256 40.01 19.81 59.65
CA LEU A 256 39.92 20.15 58.24
C LEU A 256 39.30 21.55 58.08
N ALA A 257 39.57 22.20 56.94
CA ALA A 257 38.87 23.43 56.57
C ALA A 257 37.34 23.17 56.53
N SER A 258 36.52 24.23 56.60
CA SER A 258 35.08 24.02 56.32
C SER A 258 34.90 23.56 54.87
N PRO A 259 34.02 22.57 54.59
CA PRO A 259 33.73 22.17 53.22
C PRO A 259 33.40 23.37 52.31
N GLY A 260 33.97 23.39 51.11
CA GLY A 260 33.94 24.52 50.15
C GLY A 260 34.80 25.75 50.49
N ALA A 261 35.51 25.79 51.63
CA ALA A 261 36.40 26.89 51.99
C ALA A 261 37.83 26.67 51.45
N LEU A 262 38.63 27.74 51.38
CA LEU A 262 40.03 27.67 50.96
C LEU A 262 40.78 26.55 51.72
N GLY A 263 41.36 25.62 50.96
CA GLY A 263 42.07 24.45 51.51
C GLY A 263 41.22 23.18 51.65
N SER A 264 39.90 23.22 51.40
CA SER A 264 39.03 22.04 51.32
C SER A 264 39.13 21.34 49.95
N LEU A 265 38.61 20.11 49.85
CA LEU A 265 38.64 19.37 48.59
C LEU A 265 37.77 20.07 47.53
N GLY A 266 36.53 20.43 47.87
CA GLY A 266 35.58 21.07 46.94
C GLY A 266 35.99 22.49 46.53
N TYR A 267 36.78 23.20 47.36
CA TYR A 267 37.37 24.46 46.91
C TYR A 267 38.49 24.24 45.87
N ASN A 268 39.29 23.20 46.05
CA ASN A 268 40.49 22.95 45.25
C ASN A 268 40.23 22.18 43.96
N LYS A 269 39.12 21.44 43.90
CA LYS A 269 38.76 20.55 42.80
C LYS A 269 37.26 20.61 42.57
N ASP A 270 36.87 20.55 41.30
CA ASP A 270 35.48 20.46 40.87
C ASP A 270 35.23 19.01 40.42
N ILE A 271 34.95 18.16 41.40
CA ILE A 271 34.77 16.71 41.20
C ILE A 271 33.30 16.40 41.44
N ILE A 272 32.60 16.04 40.38
CA ILE A 272 31.20 15.65 40.43
C ILE A 272 31.14 14.12 40.44
N ILE A 273 30.38 13.55 41.38
CA ILE A 273 30.06 12.13 41.41
C ILE A 273 28.64 11.95 40.89
N GLU A 274 28.50 11.21 39.79
CA GLU A 274 27.21 10.89 39.19
C GLU A 274 27.16 9.40 38.87
N THR A 275 26.28 8.66 39.54
CA THR A 275 26.15 7.21 39.41
C THR A 275 24.76 6.77 39.00
N THR A 276 23.86 7.71 38.74
CA THR A 276 22.50 7.46 38.28
C THR A 276 22.55 7.15 36.78
N PRO A 277 22.14 5.95 36.35
CA PRO A 277 22.09 5.64 34.93
C PRO A 277 21.00 6.46 34.22
N PRO A 278 21.24 6.92 32.98
CA PRO A 278 20.20 7.54 32.17
C PRO A 278 19.10 6.53 31.83
N GLU A 279 17.83 6.93 31.95
CA GLU A 279 16.67 6.08 31.65
C GLU A 279 15.83 6.64 30.50
N VAL A 280 15.20 5.78 29.69
CA VAL A 280 14.26 6.24 28.66
C VAL A 280 12.97 6.73 29.33
N THR A 281 12.64 8.00 29.13
CA THR A 281 11.47 8.65 29.75
C THR A 281 10.31 8.85 28.77
N ASN A 282 10.59 8.96 27.47
CA ASN A 282 9.57 9.28 26.48
C ASN A 282 9.95 8.83 25.06
N ILE A 283 8.98 8.31 24.31
CA ILE A 283 9.13 7.98 22.89
C ILE A 283 8.04 8.72 22.11
N SER A 284 8.43 9.51 21.14
CA SER A 284 7.50 10.31 20.33
C SER A 284 7.93 10.35 18.87
N SER A 285 7.26 11.17 18.08
CA SER A 285 7.59 11.42 16.67
C SER A 285 7.34 12.88 16.34
N SER A 286 8.19 13.45 15.49
CA SER A 286 7.96 14.79 14.93
C SER A 286 6.86 14.80 13.87
N LYS A 287 6.41 13.62 13.42
CA LYS A 287 5.33 13.48 12.45
C LYS A 287 3.99 13.76 13.13
N PRO A 288 3.09 14.58 12.55
CA PRO A 288 1.74 14.79 13.09
C PRO A 288 0.95 13.48 13.23
N ASP A 289 -0.14 13.52 14.00
CA ASP A 289 -1.09 12.40 13.99
C ASP A 289 -1.77 12.31 12.62
N GLY A 290 -2.06 11.10 12.16
CA GLY A 290 -2.68 10.86 10.86
C GLY A 290 -2.32 9.54 10.21
N THR A 291 -2.82 9.36 8.99
CA THR A 291 -2.60 8.16 8.18
C THR A 291 -1.52 8.42 7.14
N TYR A 292 -0.55 7.51 7.03
CA TYR A 292 0.62 7.65 6.18
C TYR A 292 0.80 6.45 5.25
N GLY A 293 1.23 6.75 4.02
CA GLY A 293 1.41 5.78 2.94
C GLY A 293 2.85 5.30 2.77
N THR A 294 3.05 4.42 1.78
CA THR A 294 4.37 3.89 1.44
C THR A 294 5.34 5.00 1.03
N GLY A 295 6.60 4.90 1.45
CA GLY A 295 7.70 5.81 1.08
C GLY A 295 7.80 7.08 1.94
N GLU A 296 6.81 7.36 2.78
CA GLU A 296 6.91 8.45 3.75
C GLU A 296 7.90 8.15 4.87
N ILE A 297 8.54 9.20 5.39
CA ILE A 297 9.51 9.12 6.48
C ILE A 297 8.85 9.55 7.80
N ILE A 298 9.03 8.75 8.83
CA ILE A 298 8.65 9.01 10.22
C ILE A 298 9.93 8.96 11.07
N ASN A 299 10.25 10.08 11.73
CA ASN A 299 11.36 10.12 12.66
C ASN A 299 10.86 9.81 14.07
N ILE A 300 11.36 8.73 14.65
CA ILE A 300 11.04 8.31 16.02
C ILE A 300 12.08 8.90 16.96
N MET A 301 11.62 9.60 17.98
CA MET A 301 12.44 10.27 18.98
C MET A 301 12.38 9.51 20.29
N VAL A 302 13.53 9.10 20.82
CA VAL A 302 13.69 8.43 22.12
C VAL A 302 14.40 9.40 23.06
N THR A 303 13.70 9.85 24.11
CA THR A 303 14.20 10.80 25.10
C THR A 303 14.63 10.07 26.37
N PHE A 304 15.81 10.41 26.86
CA PHE A 304 16.42 9.93 28.09
C PHE A 304 16.25 10.95 29.22
N SER A 305 16.51 10.54 30.47
CA SER A 305 16.45 11.41 31.66
C SER A 305 17.53 12.49 31.68
N GLU A 306 18.61 12.32 30.90
CA GLU A 306 19.73 13.25 30.77
C GLU A 306 20.45 13.04 29.43
N SER A 307 21.51 13.81 29.18
CA SER A 307 22.26 13.72 27.93
C SER A 307 23.11 12.46 27.83
N VAL A 308 23.03 11.77 26.69
CA VAL A 308 23.72 10.50 26.45
C VAL A 308 24.56 10.52 25.17
N TYR A 309 25.62 9.73 25.17
CA TYR A 309 26.58 9.53 24.09
C TYR A 309 26.50 8.10 23.59
N VAL A 310 26.51 7.94 22.26
CA VAL A 310 26.37 6.63 21.62
C VAL A 310 27.64 6.22 20.88
N THR A 311 27.98 4.94 20.99
CA THR A 311 28.87 4.26 20.06
C THR A 311 28.07 3.24 19.24
N GLY A 312 28.50 2.94 18.02
CA GLY A 312 27.78 2.01 17.14
C GLY A 312 26.49 2.60 16.54
N ILE A 313 25.60 1.72 16.08
CA ILE A 313 24.31 2.09 15.45
C ILE A 313 23.20 1.29 16.14
N PRO A 314 22.66 1.78 17.28
CA PRO A 314 21.50 1.18 17.91
C PRO A 314 20.33 1.06 16.94
N GLN A 315 19.46 0.09 17.20
CA GLN A 315 18.30 -0.22 16.38
C GLN A 315 17.03 -0.24 17.24
N LEU A 316 15.94 0.27 16.68
CA LEU A 316 14.61 0.20 17.29
C LEU A 316 13.71 -0.67 16.40
N THR A 317 12.99 -1.61 17.00
CA THR A 317 12.04 -2.47 16.28
C THR A 317 10.62 -1.92 16.45
N LEU A 318 10.02 -1.48 15.34
CA LEU A 318 8.64 -0.99 15.29
C LEU A 318 7.66 -2.12 14.98
N GLU A 319 6.48 -2.08 15.61
CA GLU A 319 5.37 -3.00 15.31
C GLU A 319 4.66 -2.49 14.05
N THR A 320 4.88 -3.17 12.92
CA THR A 320 4.40 -2.74 11.60
C THR A 320 3.56 -3.80 10.89
N GLY A 321 3.01 -4.75 11.63
CA GLY A 321 2.11 -5.78 11.15
C GLY A 321 2.78 -7.16 11.14
N SER A 322 2.63 -7.91 10.05
CA SER A 322 3.19 -9.28 9.99
C SER A 322 4.72 -9.34 9.93
N ILE A 323 5.36 -8.24 9.55
CA ILE A 323 6.81 -8.06 9.51
C ILE A 323 7.11 -6.72 10.19
N ASP A 324 7.93 -6.77 11.23
CA ASP A 324 8.32 -5.59 12.00
C ASP A 324 9.50 -4.85 11.36
N ALA A 325 9.43 -3.53 11.41
CA ALA A 325 10.45 -2.66 10.87
C ALA A 325 11.59 -2.48 11.88
N VAL A 326 12.81 -2.87 11.53
CA VAL A 326 14.01 -2.54 12.30
C VAL A 326 14.63 -1.25 11.74
N ILE A 327 14.62 -0.19 12.54
CA ILE A 327 15.08 1.14 12.14
C ILE A 327 16.36 1.53 12.87
N ASN A 328 17.22 2.30 12.20
CA ASN A 328 18.53 2.65 12.72
C ASN A 328 18.52 4.03 13.36
N TYR A 329 19.34 4.19 14.40
CA TYR A 329 19.74 5.48 14.93
C TYR A 329 20.35 6.36 13.82
N ILE A 330 19.99 7.64 13.79
CA ILE A 330 20.52 8.62 12.82
C ILE A 330 21.21 9.82 13.46
N SER A 331 20.79 10.28 14.66
CA SER A 331 21.32 11.48 15.31
C SER A 331 20.91 11.61 16.77
N GLY A 332 21.60 12.48 17.54
CA GLY A 332 21.27 12.82 18.94
C GLY A 332 22.38 12.56 19.96
N SER A 333 23.58 12.17 19.55
CA SER A 333 24.69 11.93 20.49
C SER A 333 25.09 13.24 21.19
N GLY A 334 25.23 13.20 22.51
CA GLY A 334 25.51 14.37 23.34
C GLY A 334 24.27 15.21 23.69
N THR A 335 23.07 14.72 23.38
CA THR A 335 21.79 15.30 23.82
C THR A 335 20.99 14.25 24.59
N ASP A 336 19.85 14.65 25.16
CA ASP A 336 18.91 13.76 25.83
C ASP A 336 17.98 13.02 24.87
N THR A 337 18.05 13.26 23.56
CA THR A 337 17.05 12.75 22.62
C THR A 337 17.70 12.19 21.37
N PHE A 338 17.52 10.89 21.17
CA PHE A 338 17.96 10.17 19.98
C PHE A 338 16.86 10.14 18.94
N THR A 339 17.25 10.23 17.68
CA THR A 339 16.34 10.12 16.53
C THR A 339 16.67 8.88 15.73
N PHE A 340 15.65 8.11 15.40
CA PHE A 340 15.66 6.97 14.48
C PHE A 340 14.80 7.33 13.28
N SER A 341 15.16 6.86 12.09
CA SER A 341 14.40 7.17 10.87
C SER A 341 13.75 5.92 10.30
N TYR A 342 12.42 5.98 10.16
CA TYR A 342 11.61 4.93 9.56
C TYR A 342 11.10 5.41 8.20
N THR A 343 11.49 4.72 7.13
CA THR A 343 10.83 4.88 5.82
C THR A 343 9.79 3.77 5.68
N ILE A 344 8.52 4.15 5.48
CA ILE A 344 7.41 3.21 5.45
C ILE A 344 7.55 2.31 4.21
N ALA A 345 7.70 0.99 4.44
CA ALA A 345 7.78 0.01 3.38
C ALA A 345 6.38 -0.47 2.95
N SER A 346 6.25 -0.96 1.72
CA SER A 346 5.02 -1.57 1.24
C SER A 346 4.66 -2.81 2.08
N GLY A 347 3.38 -2.96 2.41
CA GLY A 347 2.86 -4.06 3.24
C GLY A 347 2.95 -3.82 4.74
N HIS A 348 3.62 -2.77 5.20
CA HIS A 348 3.62 -2.38 6.61
C HIS A 348 2.28 -1.73 6.97
N THR A 349 1.57 -2.28 7.95
CA THR A 349 0.24 -1.81 8.36
C THR A 349 0.16 -1.75 9.87
N SER A 350 -0.36 -0.65 10.39
CA SER A 350 -0.64 -0.51 11.80
C SER A 350 -1.82 0.45 11.98
N SER A 351 -2.75 0.08 12.86
CA SER A 351 -3.82 0.98 13.29
C SER A 351 -3.34 2.05 14.25
N ASP A 352 -2.18 1.86 14.87
CA ASP A 352 -1.50 2.83 15.72
C ASP A 352 -0.04 2.39 15.90
N LEU A 353 0.90 3.15 15.34
CA LEU A 353 2.31 2.76 15.25
C LEU A 353 2.95 2.77 16.63
N GLY A 354 3.40 1.58 17.05
CA GLY A 354 4.18 1.39 18.27
C GLY A 354 5.55 0.76 17.99
N TYR A 355 6.15 0.28 19.07
CA TYR A 355 7.32 -0.60 19.03
C TYR A 355 6.97 -1.97 19.61
N GLU A 356 7.70 -2.99 19.19
CA GLU A 356 7.37 -4.40 19.44
C GLU A 356 7.21 -4.72 20.94
N SER A 357 8.12 -4.23 21.78
CA SER A 357 8.09 -4.45 23.23
C SER A 357 8.96 -3.45 24.00
N MET A 358 8.96 -3.55 25.34
CA MET A 358 9.86 -2.79 26.22
C MET A 358 11.35 -3.01 25.92
N ASN A 359 11.71 -4.07 25.18
CA ASN A 359 13.09 -4.39 24.81
C ASN A 359 13.39 -4.10 23.33
N ALA A 360 12.53 -3.36 22.63
CA ALA A 360 12.67 -3.13 21.20
C ALA A 360 13.89 -2.27 20.81
N LEU A 361 14.48 -1.54 21.76
CA LEU A 361 15.72 -0.79 21.58
C LEU A 361 16.93 -1.71 21.83
N SER A 362 17.60 -2.10 20.74
CA SER A 362 18.81 -2.90 20.75
C SER A 362 20.05 -2.04 20.52
N LEU A 363 21.10 -2.27 21.31
CA LEU A 363 22.38 -1.55 21.18
C LEU A 363 23.17 -1.97 19.94
N ASN A 364 22.89 -3.13 19.34
CA ASN A 364 23.56 -3.63 18.14
C ASN A 364 25.11 -3.58 18.22
N GLY A 365 25.67 -4.01 19.35
CA GLY A 365 27.12 -4.00 19.61
C GLY A 365 27.70 -2.63 19.98
N GLY A 366 26.88 -1.59 20.06
CA GLY A 366 27.23 -0.26 20.56
C GLY A 366 27.01 -0.09 22.06
N THR A 367 27.11 1.16 22.51
CA THR A 367 26.84 1.58 23.90
C THR A 367 26.05 2.87 23.90
N ILE A 368 25.21 3.09 24.91
CA ILE A 368 24.61 4.39 25.21
C ILE A 368 24.98 4.72 26.65
N ARG A 369 25.73 5.80 26.87
CA ARG A 369 26.28 6.18 28.18
C ARG A 369 26.15 7.66 28.44
N ASP A 370 26.03 8.08 29.69
CA ASP A 370 26.18 9.49 30.07
C ASP A 370 27.65 9.95 29.99
N LEU A 371 27.92 11.18 30.45
CA LEU A 371 29.29 11.72 30.52
C LEU A 371 30.15 11.04 31.61
N ALA A 372 29.52 10.54 32.67
CA ALA A 372 30.15 9.85 33.79
C ALA A 372 30.57 8.41 33.44
N GLY A 373 30.06 7.88 32.33
CA GLY A 373 30.30 6.54 31.81
C GLY A 373 29.28 5.48 32.25
N ASN A 374 28.16 5.87 32.88
CA ASN A 374 27.12 4.95 33.30
C ASN A 374 26.34 4.46 32.06
N ASP A 375 26.10 3.14 31.95
CA ASP A 375 25.32 2.55 30.87
C ASP A 375 23.83 2.90 31.01
N ALA A 376 23.21 3.41 29.94
CA ALA A 376 21.80 3.76 29.93
C ALA A 376 20.90 2.53 30.14
N ASN A 377 19.84 2.71 30.93
CA ASN A 377 18.72 1.79 30.97
C ASN A 377 17.86 1.99 29.72
N VAL A 378 18.02 1.09 28.74
CA VAL A 378 17.35 1.14 27.44
C VAL A 378 15.96 0.46 27.43
N THR A 379 15.44 0.07 28.60
CA THR A 379 14.06 -0.41 28.71
C THR A 379 13.09 0.70 28.35
N LEU A 380 12.25 0.46 27.34
CA LEU A 380 11.22 1.40 26.90
C LEU A 380 9.98 1.29 27.80
N PRO A 381 9.15 2.35 27.91
CA PRO A 381 7.80 2.26 28.48
C PRO A 381 6.99 1.12 27.84
N THR A 382 6.04 0.55 28.57
CA THR A 382 5.13 -0.46 28.01
C THR A 382 4.38 0.14 26.80
N PRO A 383 4.31 -0.53 25.63
CA PRO A 383 3.50 -0.04 24.51
C PRO A 383 2.05 0.29 24.93
N GLY A 384 1.55 1.46 24.52
CA GLY A 384 0.23 1.97 24.90
C GLY A 384 0.12 2.58 26.30
N SER A 385 1.22 2.68 27.06
CA SER A 385 1.28 3.37 28.36
C SER A 385 1.91 4.75 28.25
N LEU A 386 1.76 5.57 29.30
CA LEU A 386 2.26 6.94 29.37
C LEU A 386 3.71 7.03 28.88
N GLY A 387 3.95 7.87 27.88
CA GLY A 387 5.30 8.11 27.33
C GLY A 387 5.75 7.09 26.27
N SER A 388 4.92 6.10 25.92
CA SER A 388 5.16 5.23 24.76
C SER A 388 4.77 5.94 23.45
N LEU A 389 5.24 5.42 22.30
CA LEU A 389 4.97 6.04 21.00
C LEU A 389 3.47 6.11 20.69
N SER A 390 2.76 4.99 20.90
CA SER A 390 1.32 4.84 20.64
C SER A 390 0.43 5.53 21.70
N ASP A 391 0.99 5.94 22.84
CA ASP A 391 0.30 6.82 23.78
C ASP A 391 0.45 8.30 23.37
N ASN A 392 1.64 8.65 22.90
CA ASN A 392 1.97 10.03 22.55
C ASN A 392 1.47 10.48 21.18
N LYS A 393 1.30 9.54 20.23
CA LYS A 393 0.98 9.82 18.82
C LYS A 393 -0.05 8.82 18.31
N ASP A 394 -0.92 9.28 17.42
CA ASP A 394 -1.88 8.46 16.67
C ASP A 394 -1.41 8.39 15.20
N ILE A 395 -0.51 7.45 14.92
CA ILE A 395 0.12 7.28 13.61
C ILE A 395 -0.38 5.98 12.99
N ILE A 396 -1.20 6.11 11.95
CA ILE A 396 -1.79 4.98 11.23
C ILE A 396 -0.95 4.71 9.97
N LEU A 397 -0.52 3.46 9.77
CA LEU A 397 0.15 3.04 8.54
C LEU A 397 -0.84 2.36 7.60
N LYS A 398 -0.99 2.92 6.39
CA LYS A 398 -1.85 2.37 5.35
C LYS A 398 -1.08 2.26 4.04
N THR A 399 -0.58 1.07 3.76
CA THR A 399 0.33 0.81 2.62
C THR A 399 -0.23 -0.19 1.61
N ILE A 400 -1.43 -0.72 1.85
CA ILE A 400 -2.10 -1.64 0.94
C ILE A 400 -2.70 -0.82 -0.21
N SER A 401 -2.24 -1.08 -1.43
CA SER A 401 -2.80 -0.48 -2.63
C SER A 401 -4.23 -0.94 -2.89
N PRO A 402 -5.12 -0.07 -3.40
CA PRO A 402 -6.43 -0.48 -3.90
C PRO A 402 -6.28 -1.50 -5.04
N THR A 403 -7.07 -2.57 -5.03
CA THR A 403 -7.10 -3.59 -6.09
C THR A 403 -8.48 -3.68 -6.70
N ILE A 404 -8.56 -3.98 -8.00
CA ILE A 404 -9.85 -4.24 -8.65
C ILE A 404 -10.40 -5.59 -8.17
N THR A 405 -11.65 -5.59 -7.74
CA THR A 405 -12.35 -6.78 -7.22
C THR A 405 -13.41 -7.30 -8.17
N ASP A 406 -13.99 -6.44 -9.01
CA ASP A 406 -15.11 -6.78 -9.88
C ASP A 406 -15.29 -5.75 -11.01
N VAL A 407 -15.72 -6.20 -12.18
CA VAL A 407 -16.11 -5.37 -13.32
C VAL A 407 -17.50 -5.79 -13.77
N SER A 408 -18.43 -4.85 -13.86
CA SER A 408 -19.83 -5.11 -14.18
C SER A 408 -20.42 -3.98 -15.02
N SER A 409 -21.74 -3.99 -15.22
CA SER A 409 -22.49 -2.93 -15.90
C SER A 409 -23.82 -2.70 -15.22
N THR A 410 -24.27 -1.45 -15.18
CA THR A 410 -25.62 -1.11 -14.71
C THR A 410 -26.69 -1.43 -15.76
N LYS A 411 -26.30 -1.74 -17.00
CA LYS A 411 -27.21 -2.11 -18.07
C LYS A 411 -27.71 -3.55 -17.87
N PRO A 412 -29.01 -3.86 -18.05
CA PRO A 412 -29.51 -5.23 -18.04
C PRO A 412 -28.82 -6.12 -19.10
N ASP A 413 -28.94 -7.43 -18.96
CA ASP A 413 -28.51 -8.35 -20.01
C ASP A 413 -29.38 -8.18 -21.27
N GLY A 414 -28.80 -8.36 -22.46
CA GLY A 414 -29.51 -8.21 -23.73
C GLY A 414 -28.64 -7.75 -24.89
N THR A 415 -29.28 -7.55 -26.04
CA THR A 415 -28.66 -7.07 -27.28
C THR A 415 -28.79 -5.56 -27.42
N TYR A 416 -27.71 -4.89 -27.80
CA TYR A 416 -27.63 -3.44 -27.93
C TYR A 416 -27.07 -3.01 -29.27
N GLY A 417 -27.85 -2.23 -30.02
CA GLY A 417 -27.44 -1.64 -31.28
C GLY A 417 -26.85 -0.23 -31.19
N ALA A 418 -26.59 0.37 -32.35
CA ALA A 418 -25.89 1.64 -32.46
C ALA A 418 -26.61 2.78 -31.70
N GLY A 419 -25.84 3.57 -30.94
CA GLY A 419 -26.32 4.73 -30.18
C GLY A 419 -26.75 4.41 -28.74
N GLU A 420 -26.88 3.14 -28.37
CA GLU A 420 -27.16 2.74 -26.99
C GLU A 420 -25.99 3.07 -26.06
N ILE A 421 -26.32 3.46 -24.82
CA ILE A 421 -25.35 3.77 -23.77
C ILE A 421 -25.28 2.61 -22.78
N ILE A 422 -24.06 2.15 -22.50
CA ILE A 422 -23.73 1.10 -21.54
C ILE A 422 -22.71 1.66 -20.55
N ASN A 423 -23.07 1.71 -19.27
CA ASN A 423 -22.17 2.16 -18.21
C ASN A 423 -21.46 0.95 -17.59
N ILE A 424 -20.16 0.86 -17.81
CA ILE A 424 -19.28 -0.16 -17.24
C ILE A 424 -18.79 0.34 -15.87
N THR A 425 -18.90 -0.50 -14.85
CA THR A 425 -18.48 -0.18 -13.48
C THR A 425 -17.30 -1.06 -13.06
N ILE A 426 -16.22 -0.45 -12.58
CA ILE A 426 -15.05 -1.11 -12.00
C ILE A 426 -15.07 -0.89 -10.49
N ASN A 427 -15.14 -1.98 -9.72
CA ASN A 427 -15.12 -1.97 -8.26
C ASN A 427 -13.69 -2.22 -7.75
N PHE A 428 -13.27 -1.38 -6.81
CA PHE A 428 -12.00 -1.48 -6.10
C PHE A 428 -12.23 -1.98 -4.66
N SER A 429 -11.17 -2.49 -4.03
CA SER A 429 -11.17 -2.94 -2.63
C SER A 429 -11.43 -1.84 -1.61
N GLU A 430 -11.27 -0.57 -2.01
CA GLU A 430 -11.52 0.61 -1.20
C GLU A 430 -11.77 1.85 -2.08
N SER A 431 -12.07 3.00 -1.46
CA SER A 431 -12.28 4.24 -2.19
C SER A 431 -11.02 4.73 -2.91
N VAL A 432 -11.17 5.14 -4.16
CA VAL A 432 -10.09 5.67 -4.99
C VAL A 432 -10.39 7.10 -5.49
N PHE A 433 -9.34 7.87 -5.66
CA PHE A 433 -9.33 9.24 -6.15
C PHE A 433 -8.65 9.28 -7.52
N VAL A 434 -9.36 9.86 -8.47
CA VAL A 434 -8.98 9.88 -9.88
C VAL A 434 -8.53 11.27 -10.29
N THR A 435 -7.40 11.36 -10.98
CA THR A 435 -7.01 12.55 -11.76
C THR A 435 -6.95 12.16 -13.24
N GLY A 436 -7.14 13.13 -14.14
CA GLY A 436 -7.20 12.86 -15.58
C GLY A 436 -8.43 12.09 -16.01
N THR A 437 -8.35 11.45 -17.18
CA THR A 437 -9.42 10.65 -17.79
C THR A 437 -8.90 9.25 -18.14
N PRO A 438 -8.77 8.34 -17.14
CA PRO A 438 -8.43 6.94 -17.39
C PRO A 438 -9.35 6.33 -18.46
N GLN A 439 -8.83 5.36 -19.19
CA GLN A 439 -9.52 4.72 -20.32
C GLN A 439 -9.59 3.21 -20.13
N LEU A 440 -10.72 2.63 -20.51
CA LEU A 440 -10.92 1.18 -20.58
C LEU A 440 -11.10 0.78 -22.05
N THR A 441 -10.37 -0.23 -22.51
CA THR A 441 -10.52 -0.77 -23.87
C THR A 441 -11.46 -1.97 -23.85
N LEU A 442 -12.56 -1.89 -24.59
CA LEU A 442 -13.59 -2.92 -24.73
C LEU A 442 -13.42 -3.70 -26.04
N GLU A 443 -13.57 -5.02 -25.98
CA GLU A 443 -13.56 -5.90 -27.15
C GLU A 443 -14.87 -5.75 -27.91
N THR A 444 -14.84 -5.03 -29.04
CA THR A 444 -16.03 -4.67 -29.82
C THR A 444 -15.92 -5.07 -31.29
N GLY A 445 -15.07 -6.05 -31.59
CA GLY A 445 -14.93 -6.66 -32.91
C GLY A 445 -13.62 -6.30 -33.60
N ALA A 446 -13.66 -5.87 -34.87
CA ALA A 446 -12.43 -5.59 -35.61
C ALA A 446 -11.68 -4.33 -35.12
N VAL A 447 -12.41 -3.41 -34.48
CA VAL A 447 -11.89 -2.19 -33.87
C VAL A 447 -12.48 -2.08 -32.47
N ASP A 448 -11.60 -2.05 -31.48
CA ASP A 448 -11.99 -1.99 -30.08
C ASP A 448 -12.35 -0.58 -29.63
N ALA A 449 -13.37 -0.51 -28.77
CA ALA A 449 -13.84 0.74 -28.22
C ALA A 449 -12.97 1.15 -27.03
N VAL A 450 -12.30 2.30 -27.14
CA VAL A 450 -11.64 2.93 -25.99
C VAL A 450 -12.63 3.89 -25.34
N VAL A 451 -13.03 3.60 -24.09
CA VAL A 451 -14.05 4.35 -23.37
C VAL A 451 -13.46 5.09 -22.18
N ASP A 452 -13.92 6.33 -21.96
CA ASP A 452 -13.39 7.22 -20.93
C ASP A 452 -14.09 7.00 -19.57
N TYR A 453 -13.33 7.19 -18.50
CA TYR A 453 -13.84 7.36 -17.14
C TYR A 453 -14.81 8.56 -17.09
N THR A 454 -15.98 8.35 -16.49
CA THR A 454 -17.03 9.37 -16.40
C THR A 454 -17.39 9.80 -14.98
N SER A 455 -17.39 8.89 -14.00
CA SER A 455 -17.77 9.22 -12.61
C SER A 455 -17.33 8.18 -11.59
N GLY A 456 -17.34 8.53 -10.29
CA GLY A 456 -16.97 7.62 -9.18
C GLY A 456 -15.82 8.08 -8.28
N ASN A 457 -15.25 9.27 -8.54
CA ASN A 457 -14.15 9.83 -7.75
C ASN A 457 -14.48 9.91 -6.25
N GLY A 458 -13.58 9.39 -5.41
CA GLY A 458 -13.72 9.32 -3.95
C GLY A 458 -14.56 8.12 -3.46
N THR A 459 -14.99 7.25 -4.37
CA THR A 459 -15.75 6.02 -4.06
C THR A 459 -14.96 4.79 -4.46
N SER A 460 -15.43 3.60 -4.06
CA SER A 460 -14.84 2.32 -4.47
C SER A 460 -15.29 1.86 -5.86
N THR A 461 -16.14 2.60 -6.55
CA THR A 461 -16.68 2.19 -7.85
C THR A 461 -16.47 3.29 -8.87
N LEU A 462 -15.70 3.01 -9.93
CA LEU A 462 -15.52 3.91 -11.05
C LEU A 462 -16.43 3.49 -12.21
N THR A 463 -16.99 4.47 -12.92
CA THR A 463 -17.87 4.25 -14.07
C THR A 463 -17.20 4.76 -15.34
N PHE A 464 -17.30 3.96 -16.40
CA PHE A 464 -16.86 4.24 -17.76
C PHE A 464 -18.08 4.15 -18.67
N THR A 465 -18.24 5.08 -19.59
CA THR A 465 -19.44 5.14 -20.43
C THR A 465 -19.10 4.75 -21.86
N TYR A 466 -19.61 3.59 -22.28
CA TYR A 466 -19.56 3.11 -23.64
C TYR A 466 -20.79 3.55 -24.41
N THR A 467 -20.60 4.22 -25.55
CA THR A 467 -21.68 4.45 -26.53
C THR A 467 -21.44 3.52 -27.72
N VAL A 468 -22.40 2.64 -27.98
CA VAL A 468 -22.29 1.67 -29.07
C VAL A 468 -22.18 2.40 -30.40
N THR A 469 -21.08 2.18 -31.12
CA THR A 469 -20.81 2.82 -32.41
C THR A 469 -21.18 1.86 -33.54
N SER A 470 -21.65 2.38 -34.66
CA SER A 470 -21.99 1.58 -35.84
C SER A 470 -20.80 0.71 -36.27
N GLY A 471 -21.08 -0.57 -36.56
CA GLY A 471 -20.08 -1.58 -36.93
C GLY A 471 -19.41 -2.29 -35.76
N HIS A 472 -19.66 -1.87 -34.50
CA HIS A 472 -19.21 -2.64 -33.33
C HIS A 472 -20.05 -3.91 -33.19
N THR A 473 -19.39 -5.03 -32.91
CA THR A 473 -20.02 -6.34 -32.75
C THR A 473 -19.32 -7.11 -31.66
N SER A 474 -20.07 -7.66 -30.71
CA SER A 474 -19.55 -8.60 -29.72
C SER A 474 -20.64 -9.57 -29.30
N SER A 475 -20.32 -10.87 -29.30
CA SER A 475 -21.25 -11.89 -28.82
C SER A 475 -21.42 -11.87 -27.30
N ASP A 476 -20.47 -11.27 -26.58
CA ASP A 476 -20.50 -11.01 -25.15
C ASP A 476 -19.44 -9.95 -24.84
N LEU A 477 -19.89 -8.74 -24.50
CA LEU A 477 -19.03 -7.58 -24.29
C LEU A 477 -18.14 -7.78 -23.07
N ASP A 478 -16.83 -7.80 -23.30
CA ASP A 478 -15.83 -7.75 -22.24
C ASP A 478 -14.78 -6.67 -22.56
N TYR A 479 -13.81 -6.50 -21.67
CA TYR A 479 -12.61 -5.72 -21.96
C TYR A 479 -11.54 -6.57 -22.66
N GLU A 480 -10.70 -5.92 -23.46
CA GLU A 480 -9.70 -6.57 -24.34
C GLU A 480 -8.77 -7.54 -23.56
N SER A 481 -8.31 -7.14 -22.37
CA SER A 481 -7.38 -7.94 -21.57
C SER A 481 -7.33 -7.49 -20.11
N VAL A 482 -6.59 -8.25 -19.28
CA VAL A 482 -6.29 -7.89 -17.88
C VAL A 482 -5.60 -6.52 -17.71
N ASN A 483 -5.05 -5.93 -18.78
CA ASN A 483 -4.37 -4.63 -18.78
C ASN A 483 -5.17 -3.55 -19.53
N ALA A 484 -6.44 -3.80 -19.87
CA ALA A 484 -7.25 -2.88 -20.66
C ALA A 484 -7.56 -1.54 -19.98
N LEU A 485 -7.40 -1.46 -18.65
CA LEU A 485 -7.51 -0.21 -17.90
C LEU A 485 -6.18 0.56 -17.94
N SER A 486 -6.19 1.73 -18.57
CA SER A 486 -5.04 2.62 -18.68
C SER A 486 -5.30 3.97 -18.01
N LEU A 487 -4.26 4.62 -17.50
CA LEU A 487 -4.38 5.90 -16.80
C LEU A 487 -4.56 7.10 -17.74
N ASN A 488 -4.15 6.99 -19.01
CA ASN A 488 -4.20 8.09 -19.99
C ASN A 488 -3.66 9.44 -19.43
N GLY A 489 -2.48 9.40 -18.80
CA GLY A 489 -1.84 10.56 -18.16
C GLY A 489 -2.45 10.99 -16.81
N GLY A 490 -3.49 10.31 -16.34
CA GLY A 490 -4.10 10.48 -15.03
C GLY A 490 -3.49 9.63 -13.91
N SER A 491 -4.23 9.47 -12.82
CA SER A 491 -3.87 8.60 -11.69
C SER A 491 -5.11 8.00 -11.05
N ILE A 492 -5.01 6.80 -10.49
CA ILE A 492 -6.02 6.20 -9.62
C ILE A 492 -5.30 5.82 -8.32
N LYS A 493 -5.61 6.52 -7.23
CA LYS A 493 -4.90 6.41 -5.95
C LYS A 493 -5.87 6.31 -4.77
N ASP A 494 -5.44 5.79 -3.63
CA ASP A 494 -6.22 5.93 -2.40
C ASP A 494 -6.09 7.33 -1.77
N SER A 495 -6.66 7.53 -0.57
CA SER A 495 -6.62 8.81 0.15
C SER A 495 -5.21 9.21 0.65
N VAL A 496 -4.28 8.26 0.76
CA VAL A 496 -2.91 8.50 1.23
C VAL A 496 -1.88 8.48 0.09
N GLY A 497 -2.35 8.28 -1.15
CA GLY A 497 -1.56 8.40 -2.37
C GLY A 497 -0.98 7.10 -2.91
N ASN A 498 -1.35 5.93 -2.36
CA ASN A 498 -0.93 4.64 -2.90
C ASN A 498 -1.59 4.42 -4.28
N ASP A 499 -0.79 4.04 -5.29
CA ASP A 499 -1.30 3.72 -6.63
C ASP A 499 -2.16 2.45 -6.61
N ALA A 500 -3.30 2.49 -7.28
CA ALA A 500 -4.15 1.32 -7.45
C ALA A 500 -3.51 0.29 -8.40
N VAL A 501 -3.69 -0.99 -8.08
CA VAL A 501 -3.35 -2.10 -8.97
C VAL A 501 -4.42 -2.19 -10.06
N LEU A 502 -4.03 -1.91 -11.31
CA LEU A 502 -4.95 -1.78 -12.45
C LEU A 502 -5.23 -3.10 -13.18
N THR A 503 -4.67 -4.21 -12.71
CA THR A 503 -4.93 -5.53 -13.30
C THR A 503 -6.38 -5.91 -13.10
N LEU A 504 -7.10 -6.02 -14.22
CA LEU A 504 -8.48 -6.49 -14.25
C LEU A 504 -8.53 -8.02 -14.09
N PRO A 505 -9.68 -8.58 -13.67
CA PRO A 505 -9.93 -10.02 -13.76
C PRO A 505 -9.69 -10.55 -15.19
N THR A 506 -9.40 -11.84 -15.35
CA THR A 506 -9.27 -12.42 -16.70
C THR A 506 -10.64 -12.43 -17.38
N PRO A 507 -10.77 -11.95 -18.63
CA PRO A 507 -12.04 -12.01 -19.38
C PRO A 507 -12.69 -13.39 -19.36
N GLY A 508 -14.01 -13.43 -19.18
CA GLY A 508 -14.80 -14.66 -19.04
C GLY A 508 -14.65 -15.44 -17.71
N ILE A 509 -13.86 -14.95 -16.75
CA ILE A 509 -13.75 -15.54 -15.39
C ILE A 509 -14.53 -14.69 -14.38
N ALA A 510 -14.97 -15.29 -13.28
CA ALA A 510 -15.70 -14.60 -12.21
C ALA A 510 -15.08 -13.24 -11.84
N GLY A 511 -15.89 -12.19 -11.85
CA GLY A 511 -15.47 -10.80 -11.62
C GLY A 511 -15.14 -10.01 -12.89
N SER A 512 -15.04 -10.65 -14.07
CA SER A 512 -14.94 -9.95 -15.37
C SER A 512 -16.30 -9.52 -15.90
N LEU A 513 -16.31 -8.61 -16.89
CA LEU A 513 -17.56 -8.06 -17.42
C LEU A 513 -18.41 -9.14 -18.09
N GLY A 514 -17.83 -9.94 -18.99
CA GLY A 514 -18.54 -11.02 -19.70
C GLY A 514 -18.94 -12.19 -18.78
N SER A 515 -18.22 -12.39 -17.67
CA SER A 515 -18.68 -13.36 -16.66
C SER A 515 -19.86 -12.85 -15.83
N ASN A 516 -19.98 -11.52 -15.67
CA ASN A 516 -20.96 -10.91 -14.77
C ASN A 516 -22.23 -10.48 -15.48
N LYS A 517 -22.17 -10.19 -16.79
CA LYS A 517 -23.26 -9.65 -17.60
C LYS A 517 -23.22 -10.30 -18.98
N ASP A 518 -24.39 -10.58 -19.55
CA ASP A 518 -24.56 -11.09 -20.91
C ASP A 518 -24.98 -9.92 -21.81
N LEU A 519 -23.98 -9.16 -22.26
CA LEU A 519 -24.17 -7.93 -23.04
C LEU A 519 -23.76 -8.16 -24.49
N ILE A 520 -24.73 -8.39 -25.36
CA ILE A 520 -24.48 -8.62 -26.78
C ILE A 520 -24.47 -7.27 -27.49
N ILE A 521 -23.41 -6.99 -28.25
CA ILE A 521 -23.31 -5.79 -29.09
C ILE A 521 -23.56 -6.18 -30.54
N ASP A 522 -24.56 -5.57 -31.13
CA ASP A 522 -24.96 -5.81 -32.51
C ASP A 522 -25.31 -4.46 -33.15
N ALA A 523 -24.30 -3.79 -33.71
CA ALA A 523 -24.45 -2.48 -34.32
C ALA A 523 -24.26 -2.52 -35.84
N THR A 524 -24.56 -3.67 -36.47
CA THR A 524 -24.52 -3.87 -37.92
C THR A 524 -25.92 -3.79 -38.50
N ASP A 525 -26.12 -2.96 -39.53
CA ASP A 525 -27.43 -2.85 -40.18
C ASP A 525 -27.70 -4.10 -41.06
N PRO A 526 -28.90 -4.70 -40.99
CA PRO A 526 -29.30 -5.78 -41.89
C PRO A 526 -29.35 -5.29 -43.34
N ALA A 527 -28.71 -5.99 -44.27
CA ALA A 527 -28.69 -5.61 -45.68
C ALA A 527 -29.42 -6.64 -46.56
N ILE A 528 -30.12 -6.18 -47.58
CA ILE A 528 -30.75 -7.07 -48.57
C ILE A 528 -29.65 -7.72 -49.43
N THR A 529 -29.68 -9.04 -49.52
CA THR A 529 -28.71 -9.85 -50.28
C THR A 529 -29.29 -10.39 -51.58
N SER A 530 -30.61 -10.64 -51.64
CA SER A 530 -31.26 -11.19 -52.84
C SER A 530 -32.78 -11.01 -52.79
N VAL A 531 -33.40 -10.87 -53.96
CA VAL A 531 -34.85 -10.95 -54.18
C VAL A 531 -35.14 -12.09 -55.13
N SER A 532 -36.11 -12.95 -54.83
CA SER A 532 -36.44 -14.14 -55.62
C SER A 532 -37.92 -14.47 -55.49
N SER A 533 -38.33 -15.64 -55.98
CA SER A 533 -39.67 -16.19 -55.77
C SER A 533 -39.59 -17.70 -55.52
N THR A 534 -40.53 -18.21 -54.71
CA THR A 534 -40.70 -19.65 -54.49
C THR A 534 -41.33 -20.36 -55.69
N LYS A 535 -41.90 -19.61 -56.64
CA LYS A 535 -42.52 -20.14 -57.85
C LYS A 535 -41.48 -20.63 -58.84
N THR A 536 -41.85 -21.61 -59.67
CA THR A 536 -41.02 -22.05 -60.79
C THR A 536 -40.93 -20.96 -61.85
N ASP A 537 -39.94 -21.05 -62.75
CA ASP A 537 -39.95 -20.18 -63.93
C ASP A 537 -41.09 -20.59 -64.86
N GLY A 538 -41.73 -19.62 -65.52
CA GLY A 538 -42.88 -19.91 -66.38
C GLY A 538 -43.78 -18.72 -66.64
N ILE A 539 -44.87 -19.00 -67.36
CA ILE A 539 -45.93 -18.04 -67.67
C ILE A 539 -47.02 -18.18 -66.61
N TYR A 540 -47.45 -17.04 -66.09
CA TYR A 540 -48.47 -16.93 -65.06
C TYR A 540 -49.66 -16.08 -65.56
N THR A 541 -50.87 -16.55 -65.26
CA THR A 541 -52.13 -15.96 -65.73
C THR A 541 -52.97 -15.39 -64.58
N VAL A 542 -54.09 -14.73 -64.90
CA VAL A 542 -54.93 -14.03 -63.90
C VAL A 542 -55.38 -14.96 -62.76
N GLY A 543 -55.24 -14.48 -61.53
CA GLY A 543 -55.65 -15.18 -60.30
C GLY A 543 -54.58 -16.09 -59.71
N GLU A 544 -53.47 -16.33 -60.41
CA GLU A 544 -52.36 -17.08 -59.85
C GLU A 544 -51.59 -16.27 -58.81
N THR A 545 -51.12 -16.97 -57.77
CA THR A 545 -50.34 -16.35 -56.68
C THR A 545 -48.85 -16.55 -56.92
N ILE A 546 -48.06 -15.49 -56.73
CA ILE A 546 -46.61 -15.49 -56.82
C ILE A 546 -46.06 -14.91 -55.51
N ASP A 547 -45.34 -15.73 -54.75
CA ASP A 547 -44.69 -15.30 -53.51
C ASP A 547 -43.29 -14.79 -53.84
N ILE A 548 -43.06 -13.50 -53.63
CA ILE A 548 -41.77 -12.83 -53.77
C ILE A 548 -41.06 -12.87 -52.43
N THR A 549 -39.80 -13.29 -52.42
CA THR A 549 -38.98 -13.43 -51.21
C THR A 549 -37.81 -12.46 -51.23
N ILE A 550 -37.62 -11.67 -50.17
CA ILE A 550 -36.48 -10.79 -49.96
C ILE A 550 -35.60 -11.39 -48.85
N SER A 551 -34.34 -11.68 -49.18
CA SER A 551 -33.34 -12.22 -48.24
C SER A 551 -32.47 -11.11 -47.67
N PHE A 552 -32.27 -11.10 -46.36
CA PHE A 552 -31.41 -10.19 -45.59
C PHE A 552 -30.12 -10.90 -45.10
N SER A 553 -29.11 -10.13 -44.72
CA SER A 553 -27.84 -10.63 -44.15
C SER A 553 -28.01 -11.30 -42.79
N GLU A 554 -29.08 -10.95 -42.07
CA GLU A 554 -29.43 -11.47 -40.75
C GLU A 554 -30.95 -11.43 -40.55
N SER A 555 -31.42 -11.93 -39.41
CA SER A 555 -32.85 -11.98 -39.09
C SER A 555 -33.41 -10.59 -38.84
N VAL A 556 -34.57 -10.28 -39.43
CA VAL A 556 -35.26 -9.01 -39.25
C VAL A 556 -36.68 -9.18 -38.72
N ASP A 557 -37.05 -8.32 -37.78
CA ASP A 557 -38.40 -8.12 -37.26
C ASP A 557 -39.11 -6.98 -37.99
N VAL A 558 -40.37 -7.25 -38.33
CA VAL A 558 -41.20 -6.35 -39.13
C VAL A 558 -42.36 -5.84 -38.30
N THR A 559 -42.58 -4.53 -38.32
CA THR A 559 -43.83 -3.90 -37.86
C THR A 559 -44.55 -3.26 -39.05
N GLY A 560 -45.87 -3.10 -38.94
CA GLY A 560 -46.68 -2.58 -40.05
C GLY A 560 -46.78 -3.54 -41.23
N THR A 561 -47.06 -3.00 -42.41
CA THR A 561 -47.20 -3.75 -43.67
C THR A 561 -46.33 -3.11 -44.76
N PRO A 562 -45.00 -3.33 -44.73
CA PRO A 562 -44.12 -2.89 -45.81
C PRO A 562 -44.65 -3.32 -47.17
N GLN A 563 -44.35 -2.52 -48.20
CA GLN A 563 -44.86 -2.72 -49.55
C GLN A 563 -43.72 -2.82 -50.56
N LEU A 564 -43.86 -3.72 -51.52
CA LEU A 564 -42.97 -3.85 -52.65
C LEU A 564 -43.72 -3.51 -53.93
N THR A 565 -43.18 -2.60 -54.74
CA THR A 565 -43.80 -2.24 -56.03
C THR A 565 -43.15 -3.02 -57.17
N LEU A 566 -43.94 -3.88 -57.82
CA LEU A 566 -43.57 -4.72 -58.95
C LEU A 566 -43.87 -4.03 -60.28
N GLU A 567 -42.97 -4.18 -61.24
CA GLU A 567 -43.15 -3.74 -62.63
C GLU A 567 -44.04 -4.75 -63.37
N THR A 568 -45.32 -4.40 -63.52
CA THR A 568 -46.35 -5.30 -64.08
C THR A 568 -46.98 -4.75 -65.35
N GLY A 569 -46.35 -3.78 -66.01
CA GLY A 569 -46.77 -3.22 -67.29
C GLY A 569 -47.18 -1.75 -67.17
N VAL A 570 -48.36 -1.38 -67.69
CA VAL A 570 -48.80 0.03 -67.68
C VAL A 570 -49.17 0.51 -66.27
N VAL A 571 -49.63 -0.40 -65.43
CA VAL A 571 -49.94 -0.16 -64.02
C VAL A 571 -49.13 -1.14 -63.20
N ASP A 572 -48.34 -0.60 -62.27
CA ASP A 572 -47.48 -1.37 -61.38
C ASP A 572 -48.27 -1.92 -60.18
N ALA A 573 -47.96 -3.16 -59.81
CA ALA A 573 -48.57 -3.81 -58.67
C ALA A 573 -47.83 -3.44 -57.39
N VAL A 574 -48.54 -2.86 -56.42
CA VAL A 574 -48.03 -2.70 -55.05
C VAL A 574 -48.47 -3.92 -54.25
N VAL A 575 -47.52 -4.69 -53.72
CA VAL A 575 -47.78 -5.92 -52.97
C VAL A 575 -47.35 -5.80 -51.53
N ASP A 576 -48.20 -6.28 -50.62
CA ASP A 576 -47.98 -6.17 -49.18
C ASP A 576 -47.09 -7.32 -48.65
N TYR A 577 -46.28 -7.00 -47.65
CA TYR A 577 -45.60 -7.97 -46.81
C TYR A 577 -46.61 -8.95 -46.18
N THR A 578 -46.32 -10.25 -46.27
CA THR A 578 -47.21 -11.31 -45.77
C THR A 578 -46.64 -12.09 -44.60
N SER A 579 -45.35 -12.43 -44.61
CA SER A 579 -44.74 -13.24 -43.55
C SER A 579 -43.20 -13.21 -43.59
N GLY A 580 -42.55 -13.64 -42.50
CA GLY A 580 -41.09 -13.76 -42.42
C GLY A 580 -40.40 -13.00 -41.29
N SER A 581 -41.15 -12.21 -40.48
CA SER A 581 -40.62 -11.53 -39.29
C SER A 581 -39.92 -12.50 -38.35
N GLY A 582 -38.78 -12.08 -37.81
CA GLY A 582 -37.88 -12.89 -36.98
C GLY A 582 -37.00 -13.84 -37.79
N THR A 583 -36.99 -13.75 -39.12
CA THR A 583 -36.16 -14.59 -40.00
C THR A 583 -35.36 -13.73 -40.99
N THR A 584 -34.43 -14.34 -41.71
CA THR A 584 -33.65 -13.66 -42.77
C THR A 584 -34.43 -13.48 -44.07
N ILE A 585 -35.65 -14.02 -44.20
CA ILE A 585 -36.41 -14.00 -45.45
C ILE A 585 -37.80 -13.43 -45.20
N LEU A 586 -38.10 -12.31 -45.85
CA LEU A 586 -39.45 -11.74 -45.88
C LEU A 586 -40.17 -12.15 -47.16
N THR A 587 -41.46 -12.41 -47.07
CA THR A 587 -42.32 -12.82 -48.18
C THR A 587 -43.38 -11.76 -48.46
N PHE A 588 -43.61 -11.48 -49.74
CA PHE A 588 -44.63 -10.59 -50.27
C PHE A 588 -45.45 -11.38 -51.28
N THR A 589 -46.78 -11.32 -51.18
CA THR A 589 -47.63 -12.18 -52.02
C THR A 589 -48.32 -11.35 -53.08
N TYR A 590 -47.98 -11.62 -54.33
CA TYR A 590 -48.61 -11.03 -55.50
C TYR A 590 -49.70 -11.96 -56.05
N ILE A 591 -50.88 -11.43 -56.33
CA ILE A 591 -51.92 -12.14 -57.09
C ILE A 591 -52.01 -11.49 -58.46
N VAL A 592 -51.77 -12.27 -59.51
CA VAL A 592 -51.76 -11.78 -60.90
C VAL A 592 -53.13 -11.18 -61.23
N ALA A 593 -53.17 -9.89 -61.48
CA ALA A 593 -54.38 -9.16 -61.83
C ALA A 593 -54.58 -9.08 -63.35
N SER A 594 -55.81 -8.89 -63.80
CA SER A 594 -56.11 -8.69 -65.22
C SER A 594 -55.46 -7.39 -65.73
N GLY A 595 -54.83 -7.44 -66.91
CA GLY A 595 -54.13 -6.31 -67.52
C GLY A 595 -52.68 -6.15 -67.09
N HIS A 596 -52.22 -6.93 -66.10
CA HIS A 596 -50.80 -6.97 -65.74
C HIS A 596 -50.04 -7.85 -66.73
N THR A 597 -49.06 -7.28 -67.42
CA THR A 597 -48.26 -7.98 -68.44
C THR A 597 -46.79 -7.63 -68.24
N SER A 598 -45.95 -8.65 -68.16
CA SER A 598 -44.51 -8.45 -67.98
C SER A 598 -43.76 -9.60 -68.65
N PRO A 599 -42.80 -9.31 -69.56
CA PRO A 599 -41.98 -10.34 -70.17
C PRO A 599 -40.99 -10.97 -69.19
N ASP A 600 -40.71 -10.30 -68.06
CA ASP A 600 -39.95 -10.82 -66.93
C ASP A 600 -40.24 -9.95 -65.71
N LEU A 601 -40.92 -10.51 -64.71
CA LEU A 601 -41.38 -9.80 -63.53
C LEU A 601 -40.18 -9.39 -62.66
N ASP A 602 -40.01 -8.09 -62.46
CA ASP A 602 -39.07 -7.52 -61.49
C ASP A 602 -39.78 -6.41 -60.69
N TYR A 603 -39.06 -5.74 -59.81
CA TYR A 603 -39.52 -4.53 -59.14
C TYR A 603 -39.04 -3.25 -59.85
N ILE A 604 -39.74 -2.14 -59.60
CA ILE A 604 -39.57 -0.91 -60.40
C ILE A 604 -38.19 -0.23 -60.24
N SER A 605 -37.50 -0.42 -59.12
CA SER A 605 -36.20 0.21 -58.83
C SER A 605 -35.52 -0.35 -57.57
N THR A 606 -34.27 0.05 -57.32
CA THR A 606 -33.54 -0.28 -56.08
C THR A 606 -34.20 0.25 -54.79
N SER A 607 -35.18 1.15 -54.90
CA SER A 607 -35.94 1.73 -53.78
C SER A 607 -37.41 1.31 -53.80
N ALA A 608 -37.75 0.20 -54.47
CA ALA A 608 -39.14 -0.26 -54.59
C ALA A 608 -39.71 -0.86 -53.31
N LEU A 609 -38.89 -1.12 -52.28
CA LEU A 609 -39.33 -1.56 -50.97
C LEU A 609 -39.56 -0.35 -50.06
N ASP A 610 -40.83 -0.10 -49.73
CA ASP A 610 -41.26 0.97 -48.81
C ASP A 610 -41.74 0.39 -47.49
N LEU A 611 -41.49 1.10 -46.38
CA LEU A 611 -41.89 0.65 -45.05
C LEU A 611 -43.38 0.80 -44.78
N ASN A 612 -44.08 1.67 -45.50
CA ASN A 612 -45.50 1.96 -45.33
C ASN A 612 -45.87 2.23 -43.86
N SER A 613 -45.14 3.15 -43.22
CA SER A 613 -45.22 3.47 -41.78
C SER A 613 -44.84 2.34 -40.81
N GLY A 614 -44.35 1.22 -41.32
CA GLY A 614 -43.78 0.10 -40.56
C GLY A 614 -42.29 0.26 -40.27
N THR A 615 -41.67 -0.83 -39.82
CA THR A 615 -40.21 -0.93 -39.61
C THR A 615 -39.72 -2.30 -40.07
N ILE A 616 -38.47 -2.36 -40.51
CA ILE A 616 -37.72 -3.61 -40.69
C ILE A 616 -36.42 -3.42 -39.92
N LYS A 617 -36.24 -4.15 -38.83
CA LYS A 617 -35.11 -4.01 -37.90
C LYS A 617 -34.59 -5.36 -37.45
N ASP A 618 -33.33 -5.47 -37.03
CA ASP A 618 -32.86 -6.67 -36.32
C ASP A 618 -33.25 -6.65 -34.83
N ALA A 619 -32.76 -7.66 -34.10
CA ALA A 619 -32.91 -7.77 -32.65
C ALA A 619 -32.11 -6.70 -31.88
N GLY A 620 -31.02 -6.18 -32.43
CA GLY A 620 -30.26 -5.04 -31.90
C GLY A 620 -30.98 -3.70 -32.06
N GLY A 621 -32.06 -3.66 -32.85
CA GLY A 621 -32.86 -2.49 -33.14
C GLY A 621 -32.34 -1.64 -34.30
N ASN A 622 -31.32 -2.10 -35.03
CA ASN A 622 -30.77 -1.38 -36.18
C ASN A 622 -31.76 -1.44 -37.36
N ASN A 623 -31.82 -0.37 -38.15
CA ASN A 623 -32.73 -0.32 -39.30
C ASN A 623 -32.10 -1.09 -40.46
N ALA A 624 -32.89 -1.94 -41.11
CA ALA A 624 -32.43 -2.60 -42.32
C ALA A 624 -32.15 -1.60 -43.45
N ASN A 625 -31.07 -1.79 -44.19
CA ASN A 625 -30.81 -1.12 -45.45
C ASN A 625 -31.72 -1.71 -46.53
N LEU A 626 -32.72 -0.92 -46.95
CA LEU A 626 -33.77 -1.33 -47.88
C LEU A 626 -33.38 -1.25 -49.36
N THR A 627 -32.11 -0.97 -49.67
CA THR A 627 -31.62 -0.90 -51.04
C THR A 627 -31.67 -2.28 -51.69
N LEU A 628 -32.59 -2.47 -52.63
CA LEU A 628 -32.69 -3.69 -53.42
C LEU A 628 -31.55 -3.74 -54.47
N PRO A 629 -31.17 -4.93 -54.96
CA PRO A 629 -30.35 -5.07 -56.15
C PRO A 629 -30.90 -4.27 -57.34
N THR A 630 -30.06 -3.85 -58.28
CA THR A 630 -30.56 -3.18 -59.50
C THR A 630 -31.41 -4.17 -60.31
N PRO A 631 -32.61 -3.81 -60.80
CA PRO A 631 -33.42 -4.70 -61.64
C PRO A 631 -32.62 -5.29 -62.81
N GLY A 632 -32.78 -6.59 -63.05
CA GLY A 632 -32.00 -7.40 -63.99
C GLY A 632 -30.53 -7.69 -63.62
N ALA A 633 -29.99 -7.14 -62.51
CA ALA A 633 -28.64 -7.46 -62.03
C ALA A 633 -28.65 -8.66 -61.07
N ALA A 634 -27.48 -9.28 -60.85
CA ALA A 634 -27.34 -10.43 -59.95
C ALA A 634 -28.00 -10.16 -58.58
N GLY A 635 -28.89 -11.06 -58.16
CA GLY A 635 -29.65 -10.93 -56.92
C GLY A 635 -31.01 -10.22 -57.08
N SER A 636 -31.35 -9.62 -58.23
CA SER A 636 -32.70 -9.08 -58.48
C SER A 636 -33.70 -10.20 -58.80
N LEU A 637 -35.01 -9.88 -58.79
CA LEU A 637 -36.04 -10.87 -59.07
C LEU A 637 -35.92 -11.40 -60.51
N GLY A 638 -35.84 -10.51 -61.50
CA GLY A 638 -35.71 -10.89 -62.92
C GLY A 638 -34.36 -11.53 -63.27
N SER A 639 -33.30 -11.27 -62.49
CA SER A 639 -32.05 -12.03 -62.65
C SER A 639 -32.14 -13.44 -62.06
N ASN A 640 -32.90 -13.64 -60.99
CA ASN A 640 -32.96 -14.90 -60.27
C ASN A 640 -34.05 -15.85 -60.77
N LYS A 641 -35.10 -15.30 -61.38
CA LYS A 641 -36.31 -16.01 -61.81
C LYS A 641 -36.74 -15.47 -63.16
N ASN A 642 -37.31 -16.35 -63.99
CA ASN A 642 -37.91 -15.97 -65.27
C ASN A 642 -39.44 -16.13 -65.15
N ILE A 643 -40.10 -15.10 -64.64
CA ILE A 643 -41.55 -15.10 -64.35
C ILE A 643 -42.22 -14.18 -65.36
N ILE A 644 -42.99 -14.77 -66.27
CA ILE A 644 -43.67 -14.06 -67.33
C ILE A 644 -45.14 -13.89 -66.92
N LEU A 645 -45.68 -12.67 -67.02
CA LEU A 645 -47.10 -12.41 -66.83
C LEU A 645 -47.79 -12.26 -68.18
N GLU A 646 -48.73 -13.15 -68.48
CA GLU A 646 -49.58 -13.07 -69.67
C GLU A 646 -51.06 -13.13 -69.24
N THR A 647 -51.75 -12.00 -69.37
CA THR A 647 -53.12 -11.83 -68.86
C THR A 647 -54.08 -11.28 -69.90
N ILE A 648 -53.64 -11.13 -71.16
CA ILE A 648 -54.47 -10.67 -72.25
C ILE A 648 -55.35 -11.84 -72.70
N SER A 649 -56.67 -11.64 -72.67
CA SER A 649 -57.63 -12.64 -73.15
C SER A 649 -57.87 -12.50 -74.65
N PRO A 650 -58.01 -13.61 -75.41
CA PRO A 650 -58.43 -13.56 -76.80
C PRO A 650 -59.81 -12.89 -76.94
N THR A 651 -59.99 -12.06 -77.95
CA THR A 651 -61.28 -11.39 -78.24
C THR A 651 -61.73 -11.69 -79.66
N ILE A 652 -63.03 -11.74 -79.93
CA ILE A 652 -63.54 -11.91 -81.29
C ILE A 652 -63.38 -10.60 -82.06
N THR A 653 -62.72 -10.66 -83.21
CA THR A 653 -62.48 -9.49 -84.08
C THR A 653 -63.38 -9.46 -85.31
N ASP A 654 -63.84 -10.62 -85.80
CA ASP A 654 -64.62 -10.71 -87.03
C ASP A 654 -65.44 -12.01 -87.13
N VAL A 655 -66.59 -11.98 -87.81
CA VAL A 655 -67.43 -13.15 -88.12
C VAL A 655 -67.83 -13.13 -89.60
N SER A 656 -67.55 -14.20 -90.34
CA SER A 656 -67.75 -14.25 -91.80
C SER A 656 -68.13 -15.64 -92.29
N SER A 657 -68.14 -15.83 -93.63
CA SER A 657 -68.36 -17.11 -94.29
C SER A 657 -67.56 -17.20 -95.59
N THR A 658 -67.09 -18.40 -95.94
CA THR A 658 -66.48 -18.67 -97.26
C THR A 658 -67.51 -18.75 -98.38
N LYS A 659 -68.80 -18.80 -98.05
CA LYS A 659 -69.86 -18.82 -99.06
C LYS A 659 -69.97 -17.45 -99.75
N PRO A 660 -70.19 -17.41 -101.08
CA PRO A 660 -70.56 -16.18 -101.78
C PRO A 660 -71.88 -15.63 -101.26
N ASP A 661 -72.13 -14.34 -101.45
CA ASP A 661 -73.44 -13.76 -101.19
C ASP A 661 -74.50 -14.41 -102.11
N GLY A 662 -75.69 -14.66 -101.59
CA GLY A 662 -76.76 -15.30 -102.33
C GLY A 662 -77.75 -16.07 -101.46
N THR A 663 -78.70 -16.73 -102.13
CA THR A 663 -79.75 -17.52 -101.51
C THR A 663 -79.34 -18.98 -101.37
N TYR A 664 -79.56 -19.55 -100.19
CA TYR A 664 -79.24 -20.91 -99.83
C TYR A 664 -80.48 -21.68 -99.37
N GLY A 665 -80.66 -22.89 -99.90
CA GLY A 665 -81.84 -23.71 -99.68
C GLY A 665 -81.58 -24.96 -98.83
N ASP A 666 -82.63 -25.76 -98.62
CA ASP A 666 -82.60 -26.96 -97.76
C ASP A 666 -81.44 -27.91 -98.08
N GLY A 667 -80.72 -28.34 -97.04
CA GLY A 667 -79.56 -29.23 -97.11
C GLY A 667 -78.24 -28.56 -97.52
N GLU A 668 -78.23 -27.28 -97.88
CA GLU A 668 -76.98 -26.59 -98.20
C GLU A 668 -76.14 -26.29 -96.95
N THR A 669 -74.82 -26.43 -97.09
CA THR A 669 -73.88 -26.25 -95.98
C THR A 669 -73.23 -24.88 -96.04
N ILE A 670 -73.32 -24.10 -94.97
CA ILE A 670 -72.68 -22.79 -94.80
C ILE A 670 -71.71 -22.89 -93.61
N ASN A 671 -70.44 -22.55 -93.83
CA ASN A 671 -69.46 -22.49 -92.75
C ASN A 671 -69.40 -21.06 -92.22
N ILE A 672 -69.77 -20.88 -90.96
CA ILE A 672 -69.61 -19.64 -90.22
C ILE A 672 -68.21 -19.62 -89.60
N ILE A 673 -67.48 -18.55 -89.83
CA ILE A 673 -66.07 -18.37 -89.47
C ILE A 673 -66.00 -17.27 -88.42
N ILE A 674 -65.49 -17.57 -87.23
CA ILE A 674 -65.26 -16.61 -86.14
C ILE A 674 -63.75 -16.43 -85.99
N ILE A 675 -63.27 -15.18 -86.09
CA ILE A 675 -61.85 -14.82 -85.99
C ILE A 675 -61.60 -14.14 -84.63
N PHE A 676 -60.56 -14.57 -83.93
CA PHE A 676 -60.09 -14.06 -82.64
C PHE A 676 -58.82 -13.20 -82.80
N SER A 677 -58.50 -12.40 -81.79
CA SER A 677 -57.31 -11.53 -81.75
C SER A 677 -55.99 -12.30 -81.68
N GLU A 678 -56.05 -13.58 -81.33
CA GLU A 678 -54.92 -14.51 -81.27
C GLU A 678 -55.41 -15.95 -81.43
N SER A 679 -54.48 -16.92 -81.44
CA SER A 679 -54.84 -18.33 -81.58
C SER A 679 -55.56 -18.89 -80.36
N VAL A 680 -56.70 -19.55 -80.60
CA VAL A 680 -57.53 -20.16 -79.55
C VAL A 680 -57.63 -21.67 -79.67
N TYR A 681 -57.67 -22.34 -78.53
CA TYR A 681 -57.78 -23.77 -78.33
C TYR A 681 -59.15 -24.09 -77.74
N VAL A 682 -59.86 -24.98 -78.44
CA VAL A 682 -61.22 -25.36 -78.11
C VAL A 682 -61.25 -26.74 -77.46
N THR A 683 -61.97 -26.86 -76.34
CA THR A 683 -62.42 -28.15 -75.79
C THR A 683 -63.95 -28.24 -75.83
N GLY A 684 -64.49 -29.46 -75.83
CA GLY A 684 -65.94 -29.68 -75.89
C GLY A 684 -66.56 -29.31 -77.25
N THR A 685 -67.84 -28.97 -77.25
CA THR A 685 -68.61 -28.62 -78.46
C THR A 685 -69.31 -27.27 -78.29
N PRO A 686 -68.57 -26.14 -78.37
CA PRO A 686 -69.18 -24.81 -78.41
C PRO A 686 -70.26 -24.72 -79.49
N ARG A 687 -71.26 -23.87 -79.25
CA ARG A 687 -72.42 -23.70 -80.12
C ARG A 687 -72.61 -22.24 -80.46
N LEU A 688 -73.03 -21.98 -81.69
CA LEU A 688 -73.44 -20.66 -82.15
C LEU A 688 -74.94 -20.73 -82.49
N THR A 689 -75.74 -19.80 -81.97
CA THR A 689 -77.16 -19.67 -82.33
C THR A 689 -77.30 -18.69 -83.50
N LEU A 690 -77.83 -19.16 -84.62
CA LEU A 690 -78.13 -18.37 -85.80
C LEU A 690 -79.61 -17.96 -85.81
N GLU A 691 -79.88 -16.71 -86.22
CA GLU A 691 -81.22 -16.19 -86.43
C GLU A 691 -81.74 -16.67 -87.80
N THR A 692 -82.59 -17.69 -87.75
CA THR A 692 -83.10 -18.41 -88.93
C THR A 692 -84.63 -18.38 -89.00
N GLY A 693 -85.27 -17.39 -88.37
CA GLY A 693 -86.70 -17.13 -88.50
C GLY A 693 -87.49 -17.39 -87.21
N SER A 694 -88.52 -18.23 -87.26
CA SER A 694 -89.36 -18.47 -86.07
C SER A 694 -88.72 -19.42 -85.04
N ALA A 695 -87.72 -20.19 -85.47
CA ALA A 695 -86.93 -21.06 -84.62
C ALA A 695 -85.46 -20.93 -85.03
N ASP A 696 -84.60 -20.65 -84.06
CA ASP A 696 -83.19 -20.39 -84.29
C ASP A 696 -82.38 -21.67 -84.45
N ALA A 697 -81.51 -21.69 -85.45
CA ALA A 697 -80.61 -22.79 -85.72
C ALA A 697 -79.41 -22.74 -84.77
N ILE A 698 -79.26 -23.77 -83.95
CA ILE A 698 -78.10 -23.89 -83.06
C ILE A 698 -77.06 -24.80 -83.70
N ILE A 699 -75.97 -24.22 -84.19
CA ILE A 699 -74.91 -24.90 -84.92
C ILE A 699 -73.69 -25.18 -84.04
N GLY A 700 -72.96 -26.26 -84.35
CA GLY A 700 -71.83 -26.73 -83.54
C GLY A 700 -70.46 -26.33 -84.11
N TYR A 701 -69.51 -26.12 -83.21
CA TYR A 701 -68.08 -26.01 -83.54
C TYR A 701 -67.64 -27.25 -84.35
N THR A 702 -66.93 -26.99 -85.46
CA THR A 702 -66.53 -28.01 -86.42
C THR A 702 -65.01 -28.17 -86.50
N SER A 703 -64.25 -27.07 -86.62
CA SER A 703 -62.78 -27.10 -86.73
C SER A 703 -62.16 -25.72 -86.49
N GLY A 704 -60.84 -25.63 -86.32
CA GLY A 704 -60.11 -24.36 -86.16
C GLY A 704 -59.31 -24.19 -84.85
N SER A 705 -59.45 -25.11 -83.89
CA SER A 705 -58.67 -25.14 -82.66
C SER A 705 -57.16 -25.12 -82.92
N GLY A 706 -56.43 -24.28 -82.18
CA GLY A 706 -55.00 -24.01 -82.35
C GLY A 706 -54.70 -22.91 -83.39
N THR A 707 -55.72 -22.24 -83.91
CA THR A 707 -55.60 -21.08 -84.82
C THR A 707 -56.43 -19.91 -84.28
N ASP A 708 -56.30 -18.73 -84.87
CA ASP A 708 -57.14 -17.57 -84.56
C ASP A 708 -58.56 -17.69 -85.13
N THR A 709 -58.86 -18.75 -85.88
CA THR A 709 -60.08 -18.87 -86.66
C THR A 709 -60.85 -20.14 -86.30
N LEU A 710 -62.07 -20.01 -85.80
CA LEU A 710 -62.99 -21.12 -85.51
C LEU A 710 -64.09 -21.23 -86.57
N ILE A 711 -64.43 -22.46 -86.95
CA ILE A 711 -65.45 -22.76 -87.97
C ILE A 711 -66.61 -23.51 -87.32
N PHE A 712 -67.83 -23.01 -87.57
CA PHE A 712 -69.10 -23.62 -87.20
C PHE A 712 -69.87 -23.96 -88.47
N THR A 713 -70.37 -25.19 -88.60
CA THR A 713 -71.05 -25.62 -89.81
C THR A 713 -72.57 -25.58 -89.61
N TYR A 714 -73.22 -24.73 -90.38
CA TYR A 714 -74.66 -24.67 -90.54
C TYR A 714 -75.09 -25.53 -91.73
N ILE A 715 -76.05 -26.41 -91.54
CA ILE A 715 -76.76 -27.09 -92.63
C ILE A 715 -78.17 -26.51 -92.62
N VAL A 716 -78.55 -25.83 -93.70
CA VAL A 716 -79.86 -25.21 -93.83
C VAL A 716 -80.95 -26.27 -93.66
N ALA A 717 -81.81 -26.10 -92.66
CA ALA A 717 -82.87 -27.05 -92.36
C ALA A 717 -84.21 -26.56 -92.94
N SER A 718 -85.04 -27.50 -93.40
CA SER A 718 -86.41 -27.22 -93.81
C SER A 718 -87.18 -26.46 -92.72
N GLY A 719 -87.65 -25.25 -93.04
CA GLY A 719 -88.34 -24.33 -92.12
C GLY A 719 -87.51 -23.09 -91.76
N ASP A 720 -86.19 -23.13 -91.94
CA ASP A 720 -85.30 -21.99 -91.71
C ASP A 720 -85.51 -20.93 -92.80
N ASN A 721 -85.65 -19.67 -92.38
CA ASN A 721 -85.81 -18.50 -93.25
C ASN A 721 -85.13 -17.28 -92.64
N SER A 722 -84.23 -16.64 -93.38
CA SER A 722 -83.55 -15.42 -92.94
C SER A 722 -83.28 -14.52 -94.15
N GLU A 723 -83.69 -13.26 -94.07
CA GLU A 723 -83.43 -12.27 -95.15
C GLU A 723 -81.95 -11.92 -95.23
N ASP A 724 -81.22 -12.04 -94.12
CA ASP A 724 -79.78 -11.95 -94.06
C ASP A 724 -79.29 -12.69 -92.80
N LEU A 725 -78.65 -13.83 -93.00
CA LEU A 725 -78.26 -14.73 -91.93
C LEU A 725 -77.25 -14.05 -91.01
N ASP A 726 -77.61 -13.92 -89.74
CA ASP A 726 -76.69 -13.54 -88.67
C ASP A 726 -76.87 -14.48 -87.47
N TYR A 727 -76.09 -14.24 -86.42
CA TYR A 727 -76.32 -14.83 -85.11
C TYR A 727 -77.32 -14.01 -84.28
N GLU A 728 -78.01 -14.70 -83.37
CA GLU A 728 -79.14 -14.17 -82.59
C GLU A 728 -78.80 -12.87 -81.83
N SER A 729 -77.61 -12.81 -81.23
CA SER A 729 -77.15 -11.66 -80.47
C SER A 729 -75.63 -11.66 -80.25
N VAL A 730 -75.10 -10.60 -79.63
CA VAL A 730 -73.68 -10.53 -79.21
C VAL A 730 -73.25 -11.68 -78.28
N ASN A 731 -74.20 -12.40 -77.66
CA ASN A 731 -73.93 -13.52 -76.76
C ASN A 731 -74.27 -14.89 -77.38
N ALA A 732 -74.51 -14.95 -78.70
CA ALA A 732 -74.94 -16.17 -79.38
C ALA A 732 -73.88 -17.29 -79.38
N LEU A 733 -72.61 -16.97 -79.14
CA LEU A 733 -71.55 -17.97 -78.96
C LEU A 733 -71.54 -18.47 -77.51
N SER A 734 -71.82 -19.75 -77.33
CA SER A 734 -71.84 -20.41 -76.02
C SER A 734 -70.87 -21.60 -75.97
N LEU A 735 -70.25 -21.81 -74.80
CA LEU A 735 -69.27 -22.90 -74.64
C LEU A 735 -69.89 -24.30 -74.59
N ASN A 736 -71.16 -24.42 -74.20
CA ASN A 736 -71.88 -25.70 -74.08
C ASN A 736 -71.06 -26.78 -73.30
N GLY A 737 -70.48 -26.39 -72.17
CA GLY A 737 -69.64 -27.26 -71.33
C GLY A 737 -68.20 -27.46 -71.83
N GLY A 738 -67.81 -26.82 -72.93
CA GLY A 738 -66.45 -26.74 -73.44
C GLY A 738 -65.67 -25.51 -72.94
N SER A 739 -64.58 -25.18 -73.64
CA SER A 739 -63.77 -23.98 -73.40
C SER A 739 -63.25 -23.42 -74.71
N ILE A 740 -63.00 -22.11 -74.77
CA ILE A 740 -62.23 -21.44 -75.82
C ILE A 740 -61.20 -20.60 -75.09
N LYS A 741 -59.92 -20.98 -75.22
CA LYS A 741 -58.80 -20.39 -74.47
C LYS A 741 -57.61 -20.09 -75.36
N ASP A 742 -56.70 -19.21 -75.00
CA ASP A 742 -55.42 -19.11 -75.72
C ASP A 742 -54.47 -20.31 -75.39
N SER A 743 -53.23 -20.21 -75.86
CA SER A 743 -52.19 -21.23 -75.60
C SER A 743 -51.72 -21.31 -74.14
N VAL A 744 -51.94 -20.25 -73.34
CA VAL A 744 -51.48 -20.14 -71.96
C VAL A 744 -52.62 -20.31 -70.93
N GLY A 745 -53.86 -20.45 -71.40
CA GLY A 745 -55.04 -20.81 -70.63
C GLY A 745 -56.03 -19.68 -70.33
N ASN A 746 -55.82 -18.47 -70.85
CA ASN A 746 -56.75 -17.34 -70.68
C ASN A 746 -58.06 -17.62 -71.43
N ASP A 747 -59.20 -17.41 -70.76
CA ASP A 747 -60.52 -17.58 -71.38
C ASP A 747 -60.78 -16.51 -72.44
N ALA A 748 -61.22 -16.92 -73.63
CA ALA A 748 -61.60 -15.98 -74.68
C ALA A 748 -62.86 -15.21 -74.30
N VAL A 749 -62.89 -13.93 -74.63
CA VAL A 749 -64.08 -13.08 -74.54
C VAL A 749 -65.02 -13.44 -75.69
N LEU A 750 -66.15 -14.06 -75.36
CA LEU A 750 -67.10 -14.63 -76.34
C LEU A 750 -68.12 -13.64 -76.89
N ILE A 751 -67.88 -12.34 -76.69
CA ILE A 751 -68.78 -11.30 -77.18
C ILE A 751 -68.55 -11.11 -78.67
N LEU A 752 -69.56 -11.44 -79.46
CA LEU A 752 -69.58 -11.23 -80.91
C LEU A 752 -69.84 -9.75 -81.22
N PRO A 753 -69.41 -9.24 -82.39
CA PRO A 753 -69.85 -7.93 -82.90
C PRO A 753 -71.39 -7.85 -82.94
N ALA A 754 -71.99 -6.67 -82.73
CA ALA A 754 -73.45 -6.55 -82.79
C ALA A 754 -73.98 -6.90 -84.20
N PRO A 755 -75.07 -7.69 -84.34
CA PRO A 755 -75.62 -8.01 -85.66
C PRO A 755 -75.87 -6.76 -86.52
N GLY A 756 -75.52 -6.83 -87.80
CA GLY A 756 -75.56 -5.73 -88.77
C GLY A 756 -74.46 -4.66 -88.63
N THR A 757 -73.51 -4.82 -87.70
CA THR A 757 -72.40 -3.86 -87.51
C THR A 757 -71.07 -4.42 -88.02
N ALA A 758 -70.07 -3.55 -88.22
CA ALA A 758 -68.76 -3.96 -88.74
C ALA A 758 -68.19 -5.15 -87.94
N GLY A 759 -67.87 -6.24 -88.65
CA GLY A 759 -67.38 -7.48 -88.06
C GLY A 759 -68.44 -8.56 -87.81
N SER A 760 -69.73 -8.27 -87.96
CA SER A 760 -70.81 -9.27 -87.85
C SER A 760 -71.02 -10.05 -89.15
N LEU A 761 -71.72 -11.19 -89.08
CA LEU A 761 -71.94 -12.04 -90.25
C LEU A 761 -72.74 -11.32 -91.34
N SER A 762 -73.88 -10.71 -91.00
CA SER A 762 -74.73 -9.96 -91.95
C SER A 762 -74.10 -8.68 -92.48
N PHE A 763 -73.15 -8.09 -91.74
CA PHE A 763 -72.37 -6.97 -92.27
C PHE A 763 -71.35 -7.44 -93.32
N ASN A 764 -70.69 -8.56 -93.06
CA ASN A 764 -69.61 -9.09 -93.88
C ASN A 764 -70.09 -9.90 -95.09
N LYS A 765 -71.31 -10.44 -95.03
CA LYS A 765 -71.89 -11.33 -96.03
C LYS A 765 -73.40 -11.07 -96.13
N ASN A 766 -73.94 -11.22 -97.33
CA ASN A 766 -75.38 -11.20 -97.57
C ASN A 766 -75.85 -12.63 -97.89
N LEU A 767 -76.22 -13.38 -96.85
CA LEU A 767 -76.58 -14.80 -96.96
C LEU A 767 -78.07 -14.97 -96.70
N ILE A 768 -78.85 -15.16 -97.75
CA ILE A 768 -80.31 -15.32 -97.65
C ILE A 768 -80.63 -16.80 -97.47
N ILE A 769 -81.42 -17.15 -96.44
CA ILE A 769 -81.90 -18.53 -96.24
C ILE A 769 -83.36 -18.60 -96.65
N GLU A 770 -83.67 -19.47 -97.61
CA GLU A 770 -85.04 -19.64 -98.13
C GLU A 770 -85.33 -21.13 -98.30
N THR A 771 -86.24 -21.67 -97.47
CA THR A 771 -86.68 -23.08 -97.54
C THR A 771 -88.18 -23.17 -97.79
N ALA A 772 -88.59 -24.14 -98.61
CA ALA A 772 -90.00 -24.31 -98.96
C ALA A 772 -90.81 -24.84 -97.77
N VAL A 773 -91.92 -24.18 -97.44
CA VAL A 773 -92.90 -24.64 -96.45
C VAL A 773 -93.62 -25.89 -96.98
N GLU A 774 -93.61 -27.00 -96.25
CA GLU A 774 -94.46 -28.17 -96.56
C GLU A 774 -95.95 -27.75 -96.41
N PRO A 775 -96.80 -27.83 -97.45
CA PRO A 775 -98.17 -27.34 -97.36
C PRO A 775 -99.07 -28.32 -96.60
N ASP A 776 -99.82 -27.80 -95.63
CA ASP A 776 -100.97 -28.44 -94.97
C ASP A 776 -101.85 -29.18 -96.00
N GLY A 777 -102.02 -30.50 -95.82
CA GLY A 777 -102.90 -31.31 -96.65
C GLY A 777 -104.38 -31.08 -96.32
N LEU A 778 -105.06 -30.23 -97.11
CA LEU A 778 -106.52 -30.05 -97.11
C LEU A 778 -107.20 -30.70 -98.34
N ASP A 779 -107.88 -31.81 -98.05
CA ASP A 779 -109.22 -32.29 -98.49
C ASP A 779 -109.61 -32.53 -99.98
N PHE A 780 -110.44 -33.58 -100.12
CA PHE A 780 -111.66 -33.75 -100.92
C PHE A 780 -111.69 -34.92 -101.92
N THR A 781 -112.26 -36.06 -101.47
CA THR A 781 -113.32 -36.75 -102.23
C THR A 781 -114.23 -37.60 -101.33
N THR A 782 -115.45 -37.10 -101.11
CA THR A 782 -116.72 -37.84 -101.16
C THR A 782 -116.74 -38.76 -102.41
N TRP A 783 -117.20 -40.02 -102.44
CA TRP A 783 -118.37 -40.66 -101.81
C TRP A 783 -118.33 -42.21 -101.86
N ILE A 784 -119.11 -42.79 -100.92
CA ILE A 784 -119.77 -44.12 -100.91
C ILE A 784 -119.01 -45.34 -100.32
N TYR A 785 -119.31 -45.54 -99.04
CA TYR A 785 -120.04 -46.69 -98.45
C TYR A 785 -119.48 -48.13 -98.61
N VAL A 786 -119.23 -48.69 -97.41
CA VAL A 786 -119.64 -50.02 -96.93
C VAL A 786 -118.62 -51.17 -96.93
N ILE A 787 -118.21 -51.44 -95.68
CA ILE A 787 -118.04 -52.72 -94.96
C ILE A 787 -117.11 -53.76 -95.58
N GLY A 788 -116.13 -54.12 -94.76
CA GLY A 788 -115.96 -55.53 -94.43
C GLY A 788 -114.59 -56.10 -94.71
N THR A 789 -113.91 -56.44 -93.62
CA THR A 789 -113.05 -57.63 -93.45
C THR A 789 -111.77 -57.66 -94.27
N SER A 790 -110.68 -58.29 -93.87
CA SER A 790 -110.19 -58.86 -92.64
C SER A 790 -108.76 -59.24 -93.01
N SER A 791 -107.85 -59.13 -92.06
CA SER A 791 -106.76 -60.10 -91.87
C SER A 791 -105.70 -60.30 -92.96
N PHE A 792 -104.47 -60.14 -92.47
CA PHE A 792 -103.41 -61.16 -92.51
C PHE A 792 -102.29 -61.04 -93.56
N ILE A 793 -101.06 -61.08 -93.00
CA ILE A 793 -99.92 -61.94 -93.40
C ILE A 793 -98.94 -61.37 -94.45
N VAL A 794 -97.72 -61.00 -94.02
CA VAL A 794 -96.45 -61.80 -94.04
C VAL A 794 -95.74 -61.59 -95.39
N LEU A 795 -94.57 -60.96 -95.45
CA LEU A 795 -93.23 -61.40 -95.01
C LEU A 795 -92.39 -61.50 -96.30
N SER A 796 -91.24 -60.82 -96.25
CA SER A 796 -89.93 -61.13 -96.86
C SER A 796 -89.86 -61.88 -98.20
N ALA A 797 -88.97 -61.41 -99.10
CA ALA A 797 -87.69 -62.08 -99.37
C ALA A 797 -86.99 -61.69 -100.70
N ILE A 798 -85.68 -61.42 -100.59
CA ILE A 798 -84.56 -61.95 -101.43
C ILE A 798 -84.30 -61.25 -102.80
N ILE A 799 -83.25 -60.41 -102.93
CA ILE A 799 -81.83 -60.64 -103.32
C ILE A 799 -81.59 -60.91 -104.83
N GLY A 800 -80.67 -60.15 -105.46
CA GLY A 800 -79.67 -60.74 -106.38
C GLY A 800 -79.27 -60.04 -107.71
N MET A 801 -78.17 -59.27 -107.65
CA MET A 801 -77.00 -59.22 -108.58
C MET A 801 -77.01 -58.74 -110.07
N VAL A 802 -76.27 -57.63 -110.29
CA VAL A 802 -75.02 -57.42 -111.10
C VAL A 802 -74.99 -57.55 -112.64
N VAL A 803 -74.35 -56.55 -113.30
CA VAL A 803 -73.25 -56.56 -114.34
C VAL A 803 -73.32 -55.20 -115.12
N SER A 804 -72.51 -54.17 -114.82
CA SER A 804 -71.14 -53.82 -115.28
C SER A 804 -70.98 -53.14 -116.67
N LYS A 805 -70.57 -51.86 -116.62
CA LYS A 805 -69.56 -51.10 -117.44
C LYS A 805 -69.73 -51.07 -118.98
N ARG A 806 -69.32 -50.05 -119.75
CA ARG A 806 -68.51 -48.81 -119.62
C ARG A 806 -68.63 -48.07 -120.98
N ARG A 807 -68.34 -46.76 -121.01
CA ARG A 807 -67.23 -46.07 -121.74
C ARG A 807 -67.64 -44.74 -122.43
N ALA A 808 -66.97 -43.68 -121.96
CA ALA A 808 -66.41 -42.52 -122.68
C ALA A 808 -67.22 -41.77 -123.75
N LYS A 809 -67.56 -40.51 -123.46
CA LYS A 809 -67.26 -39.27 -124.22
C LYS A 809 -67.78 -38.08 -123.38
N LYS A 810 -66.94 -37.14 -122.98
CA LYS A 810 -66.52 -35.94 -123.72
C LYS A 810 -67.66 -34.91 -123.87
N LYS A 811 -67.45 -33.80 -123.14
CA LYS A 811 -67.86 -32.41 -123.38
C LYS A 811 -69.23 -31.92 -122.86
N LEU A 812 -69.06 -30.79 -122.17
CA LEU A 812 -69.95 -29.68 -121.85
C LEU A 812 -70.84 -29.78 -120.61
N VAL A 813 -70.45 -28.90 -119.67
CA VAL A 813 -71.23 -27.96 -118.84
C VAL A 813 -72.28 -28.58 -117.94
#